data_AF-A0A2P4XDN3-F1
#
_entry.id   AF-A0A2P4XDN3-F1
#
_cell.length_a   1.000
_cell.length_b   1.000
_cell.length_c   1.000
_cell.angle_alpha   90.00
_cell.angle_beta   90.00
_cell.angle_gamma   90.00
#
_symmetry.space_group_name_H-M   'P 1'
#
loop_
_entity.id
_entity.type
_entity.pdbx_description
1 polymer ?
#
loop_
_entity_poly.entity_id
_entity_poly.type
_entity_poly.pdbx_seq_one_letter_code
_entity_poly.pdbx_strand_id
1 'polypeptide(L)'
;MQRKAAAFESTPVHSALEMSSETTDFERVPPESSGGFVKIGGPLPDSSDPRTIKGASSAPGNGHRLFYLRVIDSRKWHYSETFALFLDFFVQVLTISFTQKASFHDEVAAKASRFFSSGLMLCYFIDMVIRVLGLRLALFRSHSNIADLLCLLAMVVLLGSRYVMGDKEYWLCLGYLTIVALRLILKPRARTFSKKLHKFRTNGDHIRISIESLRASLARIPGISAMSIEMMETDLVIICGRDEGDMTRDELMNFLERALHYRPPTLSATEFLSHLRDIDASSSTLAYGIMDVVRSTLWHWSTQMADLIFCFFVVCINASVSPALAIFLAKLSDAFDTLDSGDPNESTLKFGVVGVLALCVPFVLGDYAVGYFQSKMISKATESMQSALLNIILRQDTQFFAERSEGDLNNLFSSDVARVNALWQAVFWNLLNPLVAVIFGFGYALYMDASIGIMSFAFTAVLLSSGPQGFAAQRSKEFGSRNAYVAAEFQNAVGCEKVVRAYAIQDPLITRFKKTCAALRKSQFSKDFWSSIVQIYIESAMYIFVAIMTASLAMKVWHKDLSSGEFFGFITLLSRVSNPVTVLGGFMRVAIGNASSLQRVDDIIVGLGASSGGEDGDKDMPPLPKMEHDLRVEKLVFKYDKASENYILNELTATIPRGSYTCIVGPSGCGKSTLLACLMQFQDADGGCIRLDGHDIFNFSKKSFMDQTAVVFQDGGILNGTIFDNIRYGNVGASNADCEEAAQAARLAECRFIKDLKDGFETVVGQHATCNLSGGQAQRICLARALCRRPSLMLLDEATSALDPETEASIVATLERLSSKMNMTIISVTHRLSTALNADQILVLNAGRVAEEGRYDALVQKGGLFYEMVHKVDKPDEEEDAAPVEKPDMVTMTKSRRRGTAPRRNTDTIGATGEEPLQMHDSALALQQFTKTLSSRVVHEGDSNRPAGTTSWYRYGNRNSHRSRKTSDDGFTSRRSGNNSVEGGQWYPNHHDNRAAATSGASEEERNKYFVL
;
A
#
# COMPACT_ATOMS: atom_id res chain seq x y z
N MET A 1 37.23 -36.78 -26.80
CA MET A 1 36.99 -38.10 -27.46
C MET A 1 35.53 -38.09 -27.95
N GLN A 2 35.23 -38.24 -29.24
CA GLN A 2 35.05 -39.50 -30.01
C GLN A 2 33.83 -40.30 -29.53
N ARG A 3 32.82 -40.74 -30.33
CA ARG A 3 32.42 -40.75 -31.79
C ARG A 3 30.86 -40.83 -31.82
N LYS A 4 30.02 -40.71 -32.87
CA LYS A 4 29.92 -40.32 -34.33
C LYS A 4 28.38 -40.04 -34.56
N ALA A 5 27.74 -39.60 -35.65
CA ALA A 5 28.01 -39.06 -37.01
C ALA A 5 26.75 -38.18 -37.36
N ALA A 6 26.66 -37.24 -38.34
CA ALA A 6 26.82 -37.24 -39.81
C ALA A 6 25.78 -38.07 -40.61
N ALA A 7 25.15 -37.62 -41.71
CA ALA A 7 25.07 -36.29 -42.39
C ALA A 7 23.96 -36.33 -43.51
N PHE A 8 24.09 -35.49 -44.57
CA PHE A 8 23.25 -35.34 -45.79
C PHE A 8 21.95 -34.51 -45.61
N GLU A 9 21.73 -33.38 -46.30
CA GLU A 9 21.60 -33.05 -47.75
C GLU A 9 20.20 -33.35 -48.35
N SER A 10 19.66 -32.66 -49.36
CA SER A 10 19.55 -31.20 -49.65
C SER A 10 18.73 -30.97 -50.94
N THR A 11 17.59 -30.23 -50.88
CA THR A 11 16.87 -29.58 -52.02
C THR A 11 16.26 -30.50 -53.12
N PRO A 12 15.48 -29.98 -54.11
CA PRO A 12 14.26 -29.14 -54.03
C PRO A 12 13.09 -29.68 -54.93
N VAL A 13 12.14 -28.79 -55.35
CA VAL A 13 11.26 -28.80 -56.58
C VAL A 13 9.72 -28.76 -56.34
N HIS A 14 9.09 -27.61 -56.67
CA HIS A 14 7.76 -27.34 -57.32
C HIS A 14 6.44 -28.06 -56.86
N SER A 15 5.19 -27.53 -57.02
CA SER A 15 4.64 -26.27 -57.60
C SER A 15 3.11 -26.10 -57.33
N ALA A 16 2.56 -24.89 -57.59
CA ALA A 16 1.15 -24.53 -57.92
C ALA A 16 0.10 -24.48 -56.75
N LEU A 17 -0.56 -23.34 -56.44
CA LEU A 17 -1.76 -22.67 -57.04
C LEU A 17 -3.10 -23.41 -56.73
N GLU A 18 -4.27 -22.82 -56.41
CA GLU A 18 -4.80 -21.42 -56.32
C GLU A 18 -6.00 -21.36 -55.31
N MET A 19 -6.26 -20.28 -54.54
CA MET A 19 -7.08 -19.05 -54.73
C MET A 19 -8.63 -19.14 -54.82
N SER A 20 -9.29 -18.09 -54.29
CA SER A 20 -10.71 -17.65 -54.43
C SER A 20 -11.79 -18.46 -53.66
N SER A 21 -13.02 -17.98 -53.36
CA SER A 21 -13.52 -16.63 -52.94
C SER A 21 -15.05 -16.69 -52.58
N GLU A 22 -15.47 -16.18 -51.41
CA GLU A 22 -16.77 -15.45 -51.18
C GLU A 22 -18.12 -16.21 -51.50
N THR A 23 -19.39 -15.77 -51.27
CA THR A 23 -20.09 -14.82 -50.34
C THR A 23 -21.60 -15.14 -50.31
N THR A 24 -22.33 -14.77 -49.22
CA THR A 24 -23.83 -14.53 -49.16
C THR A 24 -24.78 -15.74 -49.45
N ASP A 25 -26.09 -15.81 -49.12
CA ASP A 25 -26.99 -15.10 -48.18
C ASP A 25 -28.27 -15.94 -47.83
N PHE A 26 -29.06 -15.46 -46.85
CA PHE A 26 -30.51 -15.69 -46.51
C PHE A 26 -31.36 -16.88 -47.06
N GLU A 27 -32.12 -17.55 -46.16
CA GLU A 27 -33.62 -17.67 -46.11
C GLU A 27 -34.10 -18.50 -44.87
N ARG A 28 -35.18 -18.16 -44.13
CA ARG A 28 -36.63 -18.60 -44.21
C ARG A 28 -36.85 -20.13 -44.04
N VAL A 29 -37.87 -20.69 -43.33
CA VAL A 29 -39.09 -20.18 -42.61
C VAL A 29 -39.60 -21.26 -41.58
N PRO A 30 -40.48 -20.94 -40.58
CA PRO A 30 -40.97 -21.88 -39.51
C PRO A 30 -42.34 -22.55 -39.86
N PRO A 31 -43.04 -23.37 -39.01
CA PRO A 31 -42.85 -23.75 -37.58
C PRO A 31 -42.92 -25.31 -37.38
N GLU A 32 -43.52 -26.02 -36.39
CA GLU A 32 -44.32 -25.77 -35.15
C GLU A 32 -44.30 -27.02 -34.21
N SER A 33 -44.64 -26.81 -32.92
CA SER A 33 -45.29 -27.74 -31.95
C SER A 33 -44.49 -28.80 -31.16
N SER A 34 -44.75 -28.78 -29.84
CA SER A 34 -44.76 -29.89 -28.86
C SER A 34 -43.48 -30.46 -28.21
N GLY A 35 -43.35 -30.22 -26.90
CA GLY A 35 -42.97 -31.24 -25.89
C GLY A 35 -41.48 -31.62 -25.71
N GLY A 36 -40.76 -30.92 -24.82
CA GLY A 36 -39.41 -31.31 -24.41
C GLY A 36 -39.03 -30.86 -22.99
N PHE A 37 -38.52 -31.79 -22.17
CA PHE A 37 -38.07 -31.55 -20.79
C PHE A 37 -36.95 -30.50 -20.69
N VAL A 38 -37.07 -29.56 -19.76
CA VAL A 38 -35.97 -28.65 -19.38
C VAL A 38 -34.96 -29.40 -18.51
N LYS A 39 -33.69 -29.42 -18.93
CA LYS A 39 -32.56 -29.73 -18.05
C LYS A 39 -32.17 -28.48 -17.26
N ILE A 40 -31.99 -28.62 -15.96
CA ILE A 40 -31.34 -27.61 -15.11
C ILE A 40 -29.82 -27.70 -15.36
N GLY A 41 -29.14 -26.56 -15.51
CA GLY A 41 -27.70 -26.48 -15.75
C GLY A 41 -27.34 -25.94 -17.13
N GLY A 42 -27.37 -24.62 -17.30
CA GLY A 42 -26.88 -23.87 -18.45
C GLY A 42 -26.42 -22.47 -18.02
N PRO A 43 -25.52 -21.81 -18.77
CA PRO A 43 -24.96 -20.53 -18.38
C PRO A 43 -26.00 -19.39 -18.42
N LEU A 44 -25.80 -18.40 -17.55
CA LEU A 44 -26.58 -17.15 -17.54
C LEU A 44 -26.40 -16.39 -18.87
N PRO A 45 -27.45 -15.74 -19.41
CA PRO A 45 -27.37 -15.02 -20.68
C PRO A 45 -26.59 -13.70 -20.56
N ASP A 46 -25.84 -13.35 -21.61
CA ASP A 46 -25.10 -12.09 -21.70
C ASP A 46 -26.02 -10.86 -21.54
N SER A 47 -25.62 -9.93 -20.68
CA SER A 47 -26.38 -8.72 -20.32
C SER A 47 -26.35 -7.60 -21.38
N SER A 48 -26.33 -7.98 -22.67
CA SER A 48 -26.09 -7.08 -23.81
C SER A 48 -27.29 -6.89 -24.76
N ASP A 49 -28.37 -7.66 -24.66
CA ASP A 49 -29.58 -7.46 -25.49
C ASP A 49 -30.39 -6.23 -25.01
N PRO A 50 -30.61 -5.19 -25.84
CA PRO A 50 -31.36 -4.00 -25.45
C PRO A 50 -32.88 -4.19 -25.23
N ARG A 51 -33.45 -5.38 -25.48
CA ARG A 51 -34.90 -5.56 -25.65
C ARG A 51 -35.69 -5.94 -24.40
N THR A 52 -35.05 -6.45 -23.35
CA THR A 52 -35.74 -6.97 -22.15
C THR A 52 -36.18 -5.90 -21.15
N ILE A 53 -35.67 -4.67 -21.22
CA ILE A 53 -35.99 -3.59 -20.27
C ILE A 53 -37.15 -2.72 -20.77
N LYS A 54 -38.37 -3.28 -20.75
CA LYS A 54 -39.65 -2.55 -20.92
C LYS A 54 -40.69 -2.99 -19.88
N GLY A 55 -40.33 -2.90 -18.59
CA GLY A 55 -41.15 -3.44 -17.49
C GLY A 55 -40.99 -2.75 -16.14
N ALA A 56 -40.61 -1.46 -16.10
CA ALA A 56 -40.53 -0.69 -14.85
C ALA A 56 -40.97 0.76 -15.06
N SER A 57 -41.76 1.30 -14.14
CA SER A 57 -42.36 2.64 -14.25
C SER A 57 -41.35 3.74 -13.93
N SER A 58 -41.00 4.55 -14.93
CA SER A 58 -40.21 5.78 -14.72
C SER A 58 -41.05 7.03 -15.01
N ALA A 59 -41.11 7.97 -14.05
CA ALA A 59 -41.87 9.20 -14.20
C ALA A 59 -41.43 10.01 -15.46
N PRO A 60 -42.36 10.71 -16.16
CA PRO A 60 -42.13 11.19 -17.53
C PRO A 60 -40.88 12.06 -17.76
N GLY A 61 -40.42 12.79 -16.74
CA GLY A 61 -39.24 13.66 -16.85
C GLY A 61 -37.87 12.96 -16.82
N ASN A 62 -37.79 11.67 -16.45
CA ASN A 62 -36.50 10.99 -16.24
C ASN A 62 -35.91 10.34 -17.51
N GLY A 63 -36.74 9.87 -18.44
CA GLY A 63 -36.27 9.15 -19.64
C GLY A 63 -35.33 9.99 -20.52
N HIS A 64 -35.75 11.22 -20.85
CA HIS A 64 -34.93 12.17 -21.63
C HIS A 64 -33.62 12.53 -20.92
N ARG A 65 -33.63 12.68 -19.59
CA ARG A 65 -32.41 12.97 -18.83
C ARG A 65 -31.41 11.80 -18.91
N LEU A 66 -31.89 10.57 -18.80
CA LEU A 66 -31.05 9.37 -18.92
C LEU A 66 -30.47 9.23 -20.33
N PHE A 67 -31.22 9.62 -21.37
CA PHE A 67 -30.73 9.68 -22.75
C PHE A 67 -29.56 10.66 -22.90
N TYR A 68 -29.70 11.93 -22.47
CA TYR A 68 -28.61 12.91 -22.57
C TYR A 68 -27.37 12.48 -21.78
N LEU A 69 -27.54 11.91 -20.58
CA LEU A 69 -26.42 11.36 -19.78
C LEU A 69 -25.68 10.22 -20.51
N ARG A 70 -26.41 9.28 -21.12
CA ARG A 70 -25.80 8.20 -21.93
C ARG A 70 -25.02 8.73 -23.15
N VAL A 71 -25.45 9.84 -23.76
CA VAL A 71 -24.71 10.50 -24.85
C VAL A 71 -23.40 11.12 -24.34
N ILE A 72 -23.43 11.85 -23.22
CA ILE A 72 -22.24 12.48 -22.60
C ILE A 72 -21.20 11.42 -22.19
N ASP A 73 -21.65 10.30 -21.64
CA ASP A 73 -20.74 9.24 -21.20
C ASP A 73 -20.21 8.36 -22.34
N SER A 74 -20.82 8.41 -23.53
CA SER A 74 -20.36 7.69 -24.72
C SER A 74 -18.88 7.96 -25.02
N ARG A 75 -18.09 6.88 -25.13
CA ARG A 75 -16.67 6.99 -25.53
C ARG A 75 -16.53 7.57 -26.94
N LYS A 76 -17.45 7.21 -27.86
CA LYS A 76 -17.43 7.68 -29.25
C LYS A 76 -17.63 9.20 -29.31
N TRP A 77 -18.71 9.71 -28.69
CA TRP A 77 -19.07 11.14 -28.70
C TRP A 77 -17.93 12.03 -28.18
N HIS A 78 -17.39 11.72 -26.99
CA HIS A 78 -16.31 12.52 -26.42
C HIS A 78 -15.02 12.47 -27.26
N TYR A 79 -14.67 11.33 -27.87
CA TYR A 79 -13.49 11.27 -28.72
C TYR A 79 -13.69 12.03 -30.04
N SER A 80 -14.87 11.95 -30.69
CA SER A 80 -15.17 12.78 -31.87
C SER A 80 -15.17 14.28 -31.55
N GLU A 81 -15.75 14.66 -30.41
CA GLU A 81 -15.85 16.07 -29.99
C GLU A 81 -14.50 16.62 -29.50
N THR A 82 -13.59 15.76 -29.01
CA THR A 82 -12.20 16.14 -28.66
C THR A 82 -11.29 16.17 -29.89
N PHE A 83 -11.46 15.24 -30.84
CA PHE A 83 -10.82 15.28 -32.15
C PHE A 83 -11.21 16.54 -32.93
N ALA A 84 -12.48 16.96 -32.86
CA ALA A 84 -12.93 18.23 -33.43
C ALA A 84 -12.24 19.47 -32.82
N LEU A 85 -11.97 19.51 -31.50
CA LEU A 85 -11.16 20.58 -30.90
C LEU A 85 -9.69 20.50 -31.33
N PHE A 86 -9.12 19.29 -31.40
CA PHE A 86 -7.74 19.09 -31.87
C PHE A 86 -7.57 19.56 -33.32
N LEU A 87 -8.56 19.31 -34.19
CA LEU A 87 -8.54 19.72 -35.59
C LEU A 87 -8.69 21.25 -35.75
N ASP A 88 -9.58 21.90 -34.98
CA ASP A 88 -9.70 23.37 -34.93
C ASP A 88 -8.41 24.04 -34.42
N PHE A 89 -7.78 23.44 -33.40
CA PHE A 89 -6.46 23.85 -32.91
C PHE A 89 -5.38 23.70 -34.00
N PHE A 90 -5.28 22.53 -34.62
CA PHE A 90 -4.25 22.21 -35.61
C PHE A 90 -4.34 23.07 -36.87
N VAL A 91 -5.56 23.30 -37.40
CA VAL A 91 -5.79 24.22 -38.53
C VAL A 91 -5.34 25.65 -38.21
N GLN A 92 -5.50 26.10 -36.97
CA GLN A 92 -5.04 27.44 -36.56
C GLN A 92 -3.55 27.51 -36.27
N VAL A 93 -2.92 26.46 -35.73
CA VAL A 93 -1.45 26.39 -35.68
C VAL A 93 -0.89 26.54 -37.10
N LEU A 94 -1.37 25.75 -38.06
CA LEU A 94 -0.96 25.88 -39.47
C LEU A 94 -1.22 27.28 -40.02
N THR A 95 -2.41 27.85 -39.80
CA THR A 95 -2.75 29.19 -40.30
C THR A 95 -1.82 30.27 -39.74
N ILE A 96 -1.54 30.27 -38.43
CA ILE A 96 -0.62 31.23 -37.78
C ILE A 96 0.84 30.96 -38.17
N SER A 97 1.17 29.71 -38.54
CA SER A 97 2.51 29.29 -38.94
C SER A 97 2.91 29.63 -40.37
N PHE A 98 1.95 29.73 -41.31
CA PHE A 98 2.21 29.84 -42.75
C PHE A 98 1.73 31.17 -43.40
N THR A 99 0.94 31.98 -42.70
CA THR A 99 0.46 33.30 -43.19
C THR A 99 1.25 34.43 -42.52
N GLN A 100 1.68 35.44 -43.30
CA GLN A 100 2.51 36.53 -42.79
C GLN A 100 1.68 37.49 -41.91
N LYS A 101 2.31 38.01 -40.85
CA LYS A 101 1.64 38.81 -39.80
C LYS A 101 0.99 40.11 -40.32
N ALA A 102 1.57 40.71 -41.36
CA ALA A 102 1.10 41.97 -41.96
C ALA A 102 -0.08 41.77 -42.94
N SER A 103 -0.13 40.65 -43.66
CA SER A 103 -1.17 40.29 -44.64
C SER A 103 -2.30 39.44 -44.07
N PHE A 104 -2.22 39.06 -42.78
CA PHE A 104 -3.03 37.99 -42.19
C PHE A 104 -4.53 38.11 -42.45
N HIS A 105 -5.12 39.30 -42.37
CA HIS A 105 -6.56 39.46 -42.59
C HIS A 105 -7.00 39.06 -44.02
N ASP A 106 -6.15 39.31 -45.02
CA ASP A 106 -6.56 39.23 -46.43
C ASP A 106 -6.20 37.93 -47.12
N GLU A 107 -5.29 37.14 -46.55
CA GLU A 107 -4.93 35.82 -47.08
C GLU A 107 -6.07 34.79 -47.03
N VAL A 108 -6.05 33.91 -48.02
CA VAL A 108 -7.06 32.84 -48.19
C VAL A 108 -7.04 31.86 -47.02
N ALA A 109 -5.88 31.57 -46.44
CA ALA A 109 -5.74 30.66 -45.29
C ALA A 109 -6.45 31.20 -44.04
N ALA A 110 -6.28 32.48 -43.70
CA ALA A 110 -6.98 33.11 -42.57
C ALA A 110 -8.50 33.12 -42.78
N LYS A 111 -8.96 33.45 -44.00
CA LYS A 111 -10.39 33.41 -44.38
C LYS A 111 -10.97 31.99 -44.29
N ALA A 112 -10.23 30.98 -44.74
CA ALA A 112 -10.61 29.57 -44.60
C ALA A 112 -10.68 29.12 -43.13
N SER A 113 -9.71 29.53 -42.30
CA SER A 113 -9.70 29.19 -40.86
C SER A 113 -10.93 29.75 -40.12
N ARG A 114 -11.33 31.01 -40.41
CA ARG A 114 -12.55 31.63 -39.86
C ARG A 114 -13.80 30.81 -40.17
N PHE A 115 -13.95 30.36 -41.42
CA PHE A 115 -15.08 29.52 -41.85
C PHE A 115 -15.04 28.13 -41.18
N PHE A 116 -13.86 27.51 -41.10
CA PHE A 116 -13.67 26.19 -40.50
C PHE A 116 -14.03 26.16 -39.01
N SER A 117 -13.46 27.08 -38.21
CA SER A 117 -13.79 27.22 -36.78
C SER A 117 -15.27 27.54 -36.57
N SER A 118 -15.89 28.34 -37.45
CA SER A 118 -17.32 28.66 -37.39
C SER A 118 -18.22 27.43 -37.61
N GLY A 119 -17.84 26.52 -38.51
CA GLY A 119 -18.54 25.25 -38.71
C GLY A 119 -18.48 24.34 -37.48
N LEU A 120 -17.30 24.24 -36.85
CA LEU A 120 -17.10 23.41 -35.65
C LEU A 120 -17.75 23.99 -34.38
N MET A 121 -17.93 25.31 -34.31
CA MET A 121 -18.63 25.98 -33.19
C MET A 121 -20.03 25.41 -32.93
N LEU A 122 -20.77 25.03 -33.99
CA LEU A 122 -22.09 24.43 -33.86
C LEU A 122 -22.04 23.09 -33.09
N CYS A 123 -21.05 22.25 -33.37
CA CYS A 123 -20.83 20.98 -32.66
C CYS A 123 -20.51 21.22 -31.17
N TYR A 124 -19.71 22.24 -30.86
CA TYR A 124 -19.36 22.59 -29.48
C TYR A 124 -20.55 23.16 -28.69
N PHE A 125 -21.44 23.89 -29.35
CA PHE A 125 -22.69 24.37 -28.77
C PHE A 125 -23.64 23.20 -28.48
N ILE A 126 -23.76 22.25 -29.42
CA ILE A 126 -24.59 21.04 -29.25
C ILE A 126 -24.12 20.19 -28.05
N ASP A 127 -22.82 19.97 -27.86
CA ASP A 127 -22.35 19.25 -26.65
C ASP A 127 -22.71 20.00 -25.37
N MET A 128 -22.46 21.33 -25.31
CA MET A 128 -22.77 22.10 -24.11
C MET A 128 -24.28 22.09 -23.80
N VAL A 129 -25.15 22.17 -24.81
CA VAL A 129 -26.61 22.05 -24.64
C VAL A 129 -26.98 20.65 -24.11
N ILE A 130 -26.43 19.58 -24.68
CA ILE A 130 -26.61 18.20 -24.18
C ILE A 130 -26.16 18.10 -22.71
N ARG A 131 -25.02 18.69 -22.36
CA ARG A 131 -24.45 18.68 -21.01
C ARG A 131 -25.29 19.45 -19.99
N VAL A 132 -25.80 20.63 -20.38
CA VAL A 132 -26.75 21.44 -19.58
C VAL A 132 -28.06 20.67 -19.36
N LEU A 133 -28.60 20.01 -20.39
CA LEU A 133 -29.86 19.25 -20.27
C LEU A 133 -29.71 18.00 -19.38
N GLY A 134 -28.58 17.30 -19.45
CA GLY A 134 -28.29 16.11 -18.63
C GLY A 134 -27.96 16.43 -17.16
N LEU A 135 -27.05 17.38 -16.92
CA LEU A 135 -26.58 17.73 -15.58
C LEU A 135 -27.46 18.76 -14.85
N ARG A 136 -28.07 19.70 -15.58
CA ARG A 136 -28.79 20.87 -15.05
C ARG A 136 -27.93 21.63 -14.02
N LEU A 137 -28.51 22.02 -12.88
CA LEU A 137 -27.82 22.72 -11.78
C LEU A 137 -26.57 21.99 -11.25
N ALA A 138 -26.41 20.68 -11.47
CA ALA A 138 -25.20 19.96 -11.07
C ALA A 138 -23.97 20.30 -11.94
N LEU A 139 -24.15 20.93 -13.11
CA LEU A 139 -23.05 21.44 -13.94
C LEU A 139 -22.25 22.50 -13.17
N PHE A 140 -22.93 23.41 -12.47
CA PHE A 140 -22.34 24.48 -11.65
C PHE A 140 -21.73 23.99 -10.32
N ARG A 141 -21.83 22.68 -9.99
CA ARG A 141 -21.11 22.09 -8.84
C ARG A 141 -19.66 21.69 -9.17
N SER A 142 -19.20 21.88 -10.41
CA SER A 142 -17.84 21.53 -10.84
C SER A 142 -17.14 22.71 -11.49
N HIS A 143 -16.04 23.15 -10.88
CA HIS A 143 -15.17 24.19 -11.44
C HIS A 143 -14.68 23.85 -12.87
N SER A 144 -14.46 22.56 -13.17
CA SER A 144 -14.06 22.13 -14.54
C SER A 144 -15.17 22.27 -15.58
N ASN A 145 -16.44 22.07 -15.22
CA ASN A 145 -17.57 22.32 -16.11
C ASN A 145 -17.84 23.82 -16.29
N ILE A 146 -17.69 24.61 -15.23
CA ILE A 146 -17.77 26.09 -15.31
C ILE A 146 -16.67 26.62 -16.22
N ALA A 147 -15.43 26.14 -16.08
CA ALA A 147 -14.31 26.57 -16.90
C ALA A 147 -14.49 26.19 -18.40
N ASP A 148 -15.01 25.01 -18.72
CA ASP A 148 -15.35 24.62 -20.11
C ASP A 148 -16.45 25.53 -20.72
N LEU A 149 -17.46 25.91 -19.92
CA LEU A 149 -18.49 26.88 -20.33
C LEU A 149 -17.90 28.28 -20.57
N LEU A 150 -17.03 28.77 -19.68
CA LEU A 150 -16.33 30.05 -19.86
C LEU A 150 -15.41 30.04 -21.09
N CYS A 151 -14.72 28.92 -21.35
CA CYS A 151 -13.92 28.74 -22.57
C CYS A 151 -14.80 28.79 -23.83
N LEU A 152 -15.96 28.12 -23.85
CA LEU A 152 -16.89 28.19 -24.98
C LEU A 152 -17.35 29.63 -25.24
N LEU A 153 -17.71 30.39 -24.19
CA LEU A 153 -18.12 31.79 -24.32
C LEU A 153 -16.98 32.66 -24.87
N ALA A 154 -15.75 32.47 -24.36
CA ALA A 154 -14.56 33.17 -24.86
C ALA A 154 -14.24 32.82 -26.33
N MET A 155 -14.38 31.55 -26.74
CA MET A 155 -14.24 31.14 -28.14
C MET A 155 -15.25 31.86 -29.05
N VAL A 156 -16.52 31.95 -28.65
CA VAL A 156 -17.56 32.66 -29.42
C VAL A 156 -17.24 34.15 -29.57
N VAL A 157 -16.85 34.82 -28.48
CA VAL A 157 -16.48 36.25 -28.52
C VAL A 157 -15.25 36.50 -29.38
N LEU A 158 -14.20 35.67 -29.24
CA LEU A 158 -12.97 35.81 -30.02
C LEU A 158 -13.22 35.54 -31.51
N LEU A 159 -13.96 34.49 -31.86
CA LEU A 159 -14.29 34.19 -33.26
C LEU A 159 -15.16 35.28 -33.89
N GLY A 160 -16.15 35.80 -33.15
CA GLY A 160 -16.94 36.96 -33.58
C GLY A 160 -16.07 38.20 -33.83
N SER A 161 -15.11 38.48 -32.94
CA SER A 161 -14.20 39.62 -33.09
C SER A 161 -13.28 39.52 -34.32
N ARG A 162 -12.90 38.30 -34.76
CA ARG A 162 -12.15 38.06 -36.01
C ARG A 162 -12.91 38.40 -37.30
N TYR A 163 -14.22 38.60 -37.24
CA TYR A 163 -15.02 39.12 -38.35
C TYR A 163 -15.18 40.65 -38.34
N VAL A 164 -14.77 41.33 -37.25
CA VAL A 164 -14.99 42.77 -37.05
C VAL A 164 -13.67 43.57 -36.98
N MET A 165 -12.60 43.01 -36.42
CA MET A 165 -11.32 43.69 -36.20
C MET A 165 -10.20 43.11 -37.08
N GLY A 166 -10.18 43.51 -38.36
CA GLY A 166 -9.19 43.03 -39.34
C GLY A 166 -7.74 43.24 -38.92
N ASP A 167 -7.37 44.48 -38.58
CA ASP A 167 -6.00 44.90 -38.19
C ASP A 167 -5.43 44.14 -36.97
N LYS A 168 -6.28 43.42 -36.22
CA LYS A 168 -5.92 42.66 -35.02
C LYS A 168 -6.19 41.17 -35.16
N GLU A 169 -6.62 40.69 -36.34
CA GLU A 169 -7.06 39.30 -36.50
C GLU A 169 -5.97 38.28 -36.14
N TYR A 170 -4.69 38.57 -36.44
CA TYR A 170 -3.55 37.73 -36.04
C TYR A 170 -3.54 37.43 -34.53
N TRP A 171 -3.64 38.47 -33.70
CA TRP A 171 -3.63 38.36 -32.25
C TRP A 171 -4.93 37.76 -31.70
N LEU A 172 -6.07 37.99 -32.36
CA LEU A 172 -7.36 37.39 -32.01
C LEU A 172 -7.43 35.90 -32.36
N CYS A 173 -6.77 35.48 -33.45
CA CYS A 173 -6.55 34.09 -33.83
C CYS A 173 -5.66 33.38 -32.81
N LEU A 174 -4.53 33.99 -32.45
CA LEU A 174 -3.63 33.49 -31.40
C LEU A 174 -4.35 33.40 -30.03
N GLY A 175 -5.20 34.37 -29.71
CA GLY A 175 -6.08 34.35 -28.55
C GLY A 175 -7.04 33.15 -28.59
N TYR A 176 -7.79 32.97 -29.68
CA TYR A 176 -8.72 31.84 -29.84
C TYR A 176 -7.97 30.49 -29.71
N LEU A 177 -6.79 30.36 -30.32
CA LEU A 177 -5.93 29.17 -30.21
C LEU A 177 -5.64 28.80 -28.74
N THR A 178 -5.29 29.77 -27.89
CA THR A 178 -5.04 29.50 -26.45
C THR A 178 -6.29 28.97 -25.73
N ILE A 179 -7.48 29.49 -26.06
CA ILE A 179 -8.73 29.05 -25.43
C ILE A 179 -9.12 27.66 -25.94
N VAL A 180 -8.90 27.32 -27.21
CA VAL A 180 -9.10 25.95 -27.72
C VAL A 180 -8.22 24.95 -26.97
N ALA A 181 -6.93 25.26 -26.82
CA ALA A 181 -5.99 24.42 -26.08
C ALA A 181 -6.37 24.26 -24.60
N LEU A 182 -6.70 25.37 -23.92
CA LEU A 182 -7.19 25.36 -22.54
C LEU A 182 -8.45 24.49 -22.38
N ARG A 183 -9.38 24.59 -23.33
CA ARG A 183 -10.61 23.80 -23.35
C ARG A 183 -10.36 22.31 -23.57
N LEU A 184 -9.40 21.97 -24.45
CA LEU A 184 -8.96 20.60 -24.70
C LEU A 184 -8.38 19.98 -23.42
N ILE A 185 -7.59 20.73 -22.63
CA ILE A 185 -7.05 20.31 -21.32
C ILE A 185 -8.15 20.12 -20.26
N LEU A 186 -9.15 21.02 -20.22
CA LEU A 186 -10.22 20.98 -19.20
C LEU A 186 -11.24 19.87 -19.42
N LYS A 187 -11.53 19.54 -20.68
CA LYS A 187 -12.64 18.66 -21.10
C LYS A 187 -12.55 17.20 -20.62
N PRO A 188 -11.37 16.54 -20.55
CA PRO A 188 -11.22 15.27 -19.85
C PRO A 188 -11.57 15.33 -18.35
N ARG A 189 -11.21 16.44 -17.66
CA ARG A 189 -11.54 16.64 -16.23
C ARG A 189 -13.04 16.89 -16.03
N ALA A 190 -13.63 17.74 -16.87
CA ALA A 190 -15.08 17.99 -16.90
C ALA A 190 -15.88 16.69 -17.10
N ARG A 191 -15.50 15.85 -18.08
CA ARG A 191 -16.11 14.53 -18.29
C ARG A 191 -15.89 13.57 -17.12
N THR A 192 -14.75 13.64 -16.42
CA THR A 192 -14.49 12.80 -15.25
C THR A 192 -15.44 13.14 -14.10
N PHE A 193 -15.81 14.41 -13.91
CA PHE A 193 -16.87 14.81 -12.98
C PHE A 193 -18.24 14.25 -13.41
N SER A 194 -18.62 14.41 -14.68
CA SER A 194 -19.89 13.86 -15.21
C SER A 194 -20.00 12.34 -14.99
N LYS A 195 -18.92 11.60 -15.27
CA LYS A 195 -18.80 10.16 -15.01
C LYS A 195 -18.91 9.80 -13.54
N LYS A 196 -18.25 10.55 -12.64
CA LYS A 196 -18.40 10.35 -11.18
C LYS A 196 -19.86 10.54 -10.79
N LEU A 197 -20.53 11.59 -11.26
CA LEU A 197 -21.93 11.86 -10.96
C LEU A 197 -22.90 10.78 -11.51
N HIS A 198 -22.56 10.13 -12.62
CA HIS A 198 -23.30 8.97 -13.13
C HIS A 198 -23.00 7.70 -12.31
N LYS A 199 -21.72 7.38 -12.05
CA LYS A 199 -21.33 6.19 -11.27
C LYS A 199 -21.90 6.24 -9.85
N PHE A 200 -21.80 7.36 -9.13
CA PHE A 200 -22.46 7.53 -7.82
C PHE A 200 -23.98 7.31 -7.83
N ARG A 201 -24.61 7.19 -9.01
CA ARG A 201 -26.05 6.93 -9.18
C ARG A 201 -26.42 5.60 -9.85
N THR A 202 -25.45 4.83 -10.35
CA THR A 202 -25.69 3.49 -10.95
C THR A 202 -24.72 2.40 -10.51
N ASN A 203 -23.57 2.76 -9.95
CA ASN A 203 -22.39 1.91 -9.75
C ASN A 203 -21.64 2.34 -8.49
N GLY A 204 -22.03 1.78 -7.34
CA GLY A 204 -21.38 1.99 -6.04
C GLY A 204 -20.07 1.21 -5.88
N ASP A 205 -19.22 1.20 -6.92
CA ASP A 205 -18.14 0.21 -7.12
C ASP A 205 -16.90 0.40 -6.21
N HIS A 206 -16.97 1.29 -5.22
CA HIS A 206 -15.87 1.59 -4.29
C HIS A 206 -16.26 1.39 -2.82
N ILE A 207 -17.38 0.71 -2.57
CA ILE A 207 -17.58 0.01 -1.31
C ILE A 207 -16.80 -1.31 -1.42
N ARG A 208 -15.65 -1.37 -0.75
CA ARG A 208 -14.94 -2.62 -0.47
C ARG A 208 -15.33 -3.05 0.93
N ILE A 209 -15.54 -4.35 1.12
CA ILE A 209 -16.07 -4.90 2.37
C ILE A 209 -15.14 -6.02 2.78
N SER A 210 -14.56 -5.94 3.98
CA SER A 210 -13.67 -6.98 4.48
C SER A 210 -14.43 -8.31 4.60
N ILE A 211 -13.90 -9.38 3.98
CA ILE A 211 -14.39 -10.75 4.16
C ILE A 211 -14.36 -11.12 5.65
N GLU A 212 -13.34 -10.66 6.38
CA GLU A 212 -13.17 -10.96 7.80
C GLU A 212 -14.18 -10.23 8.68
N SER A 213 -14.47 -8.96 8.38
CA SER A 213 -15.54 -8.23 9.09
C SER A 213 -16.93 -8.82 8.79
N LEU A 214 -17.12 -9.41 7.61
CA LEU A 214 -18.34 -10.15 7.28
C LEU A 214 -18.43 -11.48 8.06
N ARG A 215 -17.36 -12.27 8.14
CA ARG A 215 -17.29 -13.47 9.01
C ARG A 215 -17.65 -13.13 10.45
N ALA A 216 -16.97 -12.12 11.00
CA ALA A 216 -17.23 -11.61 12.35
C ALA A 216 -18.67 -11.10 12.54
N SER A 217 -19.36 -10.67 11.48
CA SER A 217 -20.77 -10.28 11.52
C SER A 217 -21.73 -11.49 11.41
N LEU A 218 -21.40 -12.50 10.61
CA LEU A 218 -22.17 -13.75 10.50
C LEU A 218 -22.20 -14.52 11.82
N ALA A 219 -21.07 -14.58 12.53
CA ALA A 219 -20.96 -15.21 13.85
C ALA A 219 -21.81 -14.52 14.94
N ARG A 220 -22.27 -13.28 14.72
CA ARG A 220 -23.09 -12.49 15.68
C ARG A 220 -24.60 -12.61 15.44
N ILE A 221 -25.04 -13.44 14.49
CA ILE A 221 -26.47 -13.58 14.16
C ILE A 221 -27.16 -14.50 15.19
N PRO A 222 -28.14 -14.01 15.97
CA PRO A 222 -28.76 -14.78 17.04
C PRO A 222 -29.55 -15.98 16.48
N GLY A 223 -29.26 -17.17 17.01
CA GLY A 223 -29.96 -18.41 16.63
C GLY A 223 -29.53 -19.01 15.28
N ILE A 224 -28.43 -18.57 14.69
CA ILE A 224 -27.83 -19.23 13.52
C ILE A 224 -27.11 -20.53 13.94
N SER A 225 -27.12 -21.55 13.07
CA SER A 225 -26.44 -22.83 13.36
C SER A 225 -24.97 -22.80 12.92
N ALA A 226 -24.09 -23.54 13.59
CA ALA A 226 -22.68 -23.65 13.19
C ALA A 226 -22.54 -24.17 11.74
N MET A 227 -23.35 -25.18 11.37
CA MET A 227 -23.42 -25.70 9.99
C MET A 227 -23.91 -24.66 8.98
N SER A 228 -24.78 -23.71 9.39
CA SER A 228 -25.17 -22.57 8.55
C SER A 228 -23.98 -21.65 8.28
N ILE A 229 -23.19 -21.33 9.32
CA ILE A 229 -22.00 -20.49 9.20
C ILE A 229 -20.96 -21.16 8.28
N GLU A 230 -20.63 -22.44 8.51
CA GLU A 230 -19.68 -23.21 7.70
C GLU A 230 -20.06 -23.25 6.21
N MET A 231 -21.35 -23.40 5.91
CA MET A 231 -21.88 -23.33 4.53
C MET A 231 -21.78 -21.92 3.94
N MET A 232 -22.04 -20.87 4.73
CA MET A 232 -21.90 -19.47 4.31
C MET A 232 -20.44 -19.07 4.06
N GLU A 233 -19.50 -19.56 4.87
CA GLU A 233 -18.06 -19.35 4.67
C GLU A 233 -17.55 -20.10 3.44
N THR A 234 -18.04 -21.32 3.22
CA THR A 234 -17.79 -22.08 1.98
C THR A 234 -18.30 -21.32 0.75
N ASP A 235 -19.52 -20.76 0.82
CA ASP A 235 -20.07 -19.91 -0.25
C ASP A 235 -19.26 -18.62 -0.46
N LEU A 236 -18.75 -17.99 0.62
CA LEU A 236 -17.87 -16.81 0.53
C LEU A 236 -16.59 -17.10 -0.26
N VAL A 237 -15.90 -18.20 0.06
CA VAL A 237 -14.67 -18.61 -0.63
C VAL A 237 -14.96 -18.96 -2.10
N ILE A 238 -16.09 -19.63 -2.39
CA ILE A 238 -16.53 -19.95 -3.76
C ILE A 238 -16.86 -18.68 -4.57
N ILE A 239 -17.49 -17.69 -3.96
CA ILE A 239 -17.90 -16.44 -4.64
C ILE A 239 -16.72 -15.48 -4.84
N CYS A 240 -15.86 -15.32 -3.83
CA CYS A 240 -14.72 -14.40 -3.87
C CYS A 240 -13.47 -14.98 -4.55
N GLY A 241 -13.41 -16.32 -4.70
CA GLY A 241 -12.27 -17.05 -5.27
C GLY A 241 -11.00 -17.03 -4.43
N ARG A 242 -11.12 -16.70 -3.14
CA ARG A 242 -10.05 -16.45 -2.16
C ARG A 242 -10.61 -16.44 -0.74
N ASP A 243 -9.71 -16.63 0.22
CA ASP A 243 -10.05 -16.74 1.65
C ASP A 243 -10.07 -15.39 2.40
N GLU A 244 -9.39 -14.37 1.86
CA GLU A 244 -9.10 -13.11 2.56
C GLU A 244 -9.25 -11.84 1.68
N GLY A 245 -9.31 -10.69 2.35
CA GLY A 245 -9.29 -9.35 1.75
C GLY A 245 -10.68 -8.78 1.42
N ASP A 246 -10.70 -7.78 0.54
CA ASP A 246 -11.93 -7.02 0.23
C ASP A 246 -12.83 -7.75 -0.79
N MET A 247 -14.08 -8.06 -0.45
CA MET A 247 -15.08 -8.36 -1.48
C MET A 247 -15.59 -7.07 -2.15
N THR A 248 -15.97 -7.19 -3.40
CA THR A 248 -16.72 -6.18 -4.16
C THR A 248 -18.20 -6.25 -3.81
N ARG A 249 -18.94 -5.19 -4.16
CA ARG A 249 -20.40 -5.14 -4.02
C ARG A 249 -21.12 -6.28 -4.76
N ASP A 250 -20.64 -6.72 -5.90
CA ASP A 250 -21.32 -7.77 -6.68
C ASP A 250 -21.06 -9.17 -6.09
N GLU A 251 -19.86 -9.40 -5.55
CA GLU A 251 -19.54 -10.57 -4.70
C GLU A 251 -20.43 -10.56 -3.43
N LEU A 252 -20.55 -9.42 -2.72
CA LEU A 252 -21.44 -9.27 -1.56
C LEU A 252 -22.90 -9.61 -1.90
N MET A 253 -23.45 -9.06 -3.00
CA MET A 253 -24.86 -9.28 -3.33
C MET A 253 -25.17 -10.75 -3.63
N ASN A 254 -24.31 -11.42 -4.42
CA ASN A 254 -24.38 -12.85 -4.70
C ASN A 254 -24.25 -13.68 -3.40
N PHE A 255 -23.39 -13.25 -2.46
CA PHE A 255 -23.32 -13.88 -1.14
C PHE A 255 -24.61 -13.67 -0.33
N LEU A 256 -25.11 -12.44 -0.21
CA LEU A 256 -26.28 -12.13 0.61
C LEU A 256 -27.56 -12.82 0.10
N GLU A 257 -27.69 -13.00 -1.21
CA GLU A 257 -28.78 -13.78 -1.82
C GLU A 257 -28.72 -15.26 -1.37
N ARG A 258 -27.53 -15.86 -1.26
CA ARG A 258 -27.37 -17.22 -0.70
C ARG A 258 -27.51 -17.27 0.81
N ALA A 259 -26.92 -16.31 1.52
CA ALA A 259 -26.96 -16.18 2.98
C ALA A 259 -28.41 -16.16 3.52
N LEU A 260 -29.34 -15.53 2.79
CA LEU A 260 -30.76 -15.50 3.13
C LEU A 260 -31.43 -16.89 3.13
N HIS A 261 -30.90 -17.90 2.43
CA HIS A 261 -31.38 -19.29 2.49
C HIS A 261 -30.93 -20.04 3.75
N TYR A 262 -29.83 -19.61 4.39
CA TYR A 262 -29.33 -20.19 5.66
C TYR A 262 -29.84 -19.44 6.91
N ARG A 263 -30.74 -18.47 6.71
CA ARG A 263 -31.34 -17.62 7.76
C ARG A 263 -32.16 -18.43 8.77
N PRO A 264 -32.05 -18.15 10.08
CA PRO A 264 -32.96 -18.72 11.09
C PRO A 264 -34.44 -18.42 10.77
N PRO A 265 -35.37 -19.40 10.91
CA PRO A 265 -36.79 -19.19 10.63
C PRO A 265 -37.48 -18.22 11.60
N THR A 266 -36.85 -17.93 12.74
CA THR A 266 -37.28 -16.97 13.77
C THR A 266 -37.02 -15.52 13.41
N LEU A 267 -36.08 -15.23 12.50
CA LEU A 267 -35.72 -13.86 12.09
C LEU A 267 -36.43 -13.47 10.79
N SER A 268 -36.72 -12.19 10.61
CA SER A 268 -37.14 -11.63 9.31
C SER A 268 -35.94 -11.35 8.38
N ALA A 269 -36.16 -11.25 7.06
CA ALA A 269 -35.09 -10.96 6.10
C ALA A 269 -34.42 -9.59 6.35
N THR A 270 -35.22 -8.58 6.70
CA THR A 270 -34.76 -7.23 7.08
C THR A 270 -33.90 -7.21 8.34
N GLU A 271 -34.22 -8.08 9.30
CA GLU A 271 -33.60 -8.16 10.63
C GLU A 271 -32.29 -8.95 10.58
N PHE A 272 -32.27 -10.09 9.87
CA PHE A 272 -31.06 -10.81 9.51
C PHE A 272 -30.05 -9.91 8.78
N LEU A 273 -30.50 -9.18 7.75
CA LEU A 273 -29.66 -8.17 7.08
C LEU A 273 -29.29 -6.99 8.00
N SER A 274 -30.00 -6.76 9.10
CA SER A 274 -29.62 -5.72 10.07
C SER A 274 -28.45 -6.13 10.98
N HIS A 275 -28.25 -7.42 11.24
CA HIS A 275 -27.03 -7.92 11.90
C HIS A 275 -25.81 -7.79 10.99
N LEU A 276 -26.01 -7.90 9.66
CA LEU A 276 -24.97 -7.69 8.64
C LEU A 276 -24.78 -6.19 8.27
N ARG A 277 -25.26 -5.26 9.09
CA ARG A 277 -25.25 -3.81 8.78
C ARG A 277 -23.95 -3.10 9.12
N ASP A 278 -23.23 -3.59 10.11
CA ASP A 278 -22.05 -2.93 10.69
C ASP A 278 -20.74 -3.63 10.30
N ILE A 279 -20.74 -4.27 9.12
CA ILE A 279 -19.54 -4.75 8.44
C ILE A 279 -18.69 -3.55 8.00
N ASP A 280 -17.37 -3.66 8.13
CA ASP A 280 -16.39 -2.66 7.71
C ASP A 280 -16.37 -2.47 6.19
N ALA A 281 -17.25 -1.57 5.75
CA ALA A 281 -17.34 -1.04 4.40
C ALA A 281 -16.24 -0.01 4.14
N SER A 282 -14.98 -0.47 4.09
CA SER A 282 -13.83 0.38 3.78
C SER A 282 -13.99 1.03 2.40
N SER A 283 -14.36 2.31 2.40
CA SER A 283 -14.07 3.19 1.27
C SER A 283 -12.55 3.26 1.20
N SER A 284 -11.95 2.72 0.13
CA SER A 284 -10.49 2.60 0.02
C SER A 284 -9.83 3.95 0.33
N THR A 285 -8.95 3.98 1.34
CA THR A 285 -8.15 5.17 1.68
C THR A 285 -7.54 5.72 0.40
N LEU A 286 -7.63 7.05 0.22
CA LEU A 286 -7.51 7.67 -1.10
C LEU A 286 -6.12 7.42 -1.69
N ALA A 287 -6.00 6.38 -2.53
CA ALA A 287 -4.71 5.85 -2.96
C ALA A 287 -3.86 6.96 -3.58
N TYR A 288 -2.69 7.21 -2.95
CA TYR A 288 -1.93 8.46 -3.10
C TYR A 288 -1.90 8.98 -4.54
N GLY A 289 -2.50 10.15 -4.75
CA GLY A 289 -2.47 10.85 -6.02
C GLY A 289 -1.09 11.46 -6.28
N ILE A 290 -0.90 11.93 -7.51
CA ILE A 290 0.35 12.59 -7.92
C ILE A 290 0.67 13.81 -7.03
N MET A 291 -0.36 14.53 -6.58
CA MET A 291 -0.19 15.67 -5.67
C MET A 291 0.19 15.25 -4.25
N ASP A 292 -0.31 14.10 -3.79
CA ASP A 292 0.00 13.55 -2.46
C ASP A 292 1.42 12.99 -2.44
N VAL A 293 1.82 12.28 -3.49
CA VAL A 293 3.21 11.88 -3.78
C VAL A 293 4.18 13.06 -3.74
N VAL A 294 3.86 14.16 -4.45
CA VAL A 294 4.72 15.36 -4.50
C VAL A 294 4.73 16.09 -3.15
N ARG A 295 3.57 16.21 -2.49
CA ARG A 295 3.46 16.84 -1.17
C ARG A 295 4.25 16.09 -0.09
N SER A 296 4.14 14.77 -0.05
CA SER A 296 4.91 13.92 0.86
C SER A 296 6.41 13.97 0.56
N THR A 297 6.81 13.86 -0.72
CA THR A 297 8.23 13.99 -1.10
C THR A 297 8.82 15.34 -0.64
N LEU A 298 8.08 16.44 -0.83
CA LEU A 298 8.47 17.77 -0.34
C LEU A 298 8.46 17.87 1.20
N TRP A 299 7.64 17.10 1.90
CA TRP A 299 7.64 17.02 3.37
C TRP A 299 8.86 16.25 3.89
N HIS A 300 9.19 15.09 3.34
CA HIS A 300 10.44 14.36 3.67
C HIS A 300 11.68 15.22 3.41
N TRP A 301 11.71 15.95 2.30
CA TRP A 301 12.78 16.91 1.97
C TRP A 301 12.71 18.22 2.78
N SER A 302 11.62 18.50 3.52
CA SER A 302 11.46 19.77 4.26
C SER A 302 12.45 19.93 5.42
N THR A 303 12.97 18.81 5.93
CA THR A 303 14.10 18.73 6.88
C THR A 303 15.40 19.37 6.34
N GLN A 304 15.47 19.65 5.04
CA GLN A 304 16.66 20.11 4.33
C GLN A 304 16.39 21.36 3.45
N MET A 305 15.54 22.28 3.92
CA MET A 305 15.17 23.53 3.21
C MET A 305 16.34 24.25 2.52
N ALA A 306 17.50 24.37 3.16
CA ALA A 306 18.67 25.04 2.57
C ALA A 306 19.19 24.31 1.33
N ASP A 307 19.42 22.99 1.42
CA ASP A 307 19.88 22.18 0.30
C ASP A 307 18.82 22.11 -0.83
N LEU A 308 17.53 22.06 -0.49
CA LEU A 308 16.43 22.14 -1.46
C LEU A 308 16.43 23.48 -2.23
N ILE A 309 16.64 24.60 -1.54
CA ILE A 309 16.71 25.94 -2.16
C ILE A 309 17.95 26.06 -3.06
N PHE A 310 19.12 25.61 -2.59
CA PHE A 310 20.33 25.59 -3.42
C PHE A 310 20.17 24.68 -4.64
N CYS A 311 19.58 23.49 -4.47
CA CYS A 311 19.33 22.58 -5.58
C CYS A 311 18.39 23.19 -6.62
N PHE A 312 17.27 23.81 -6.20
CA PHE A 312 16.36 24.52 -7.11
C PHE A 312 17.04 25.69 -7.84
N PHE A 313 17.85 26.47 -7.15
CA PHE A 313 18.62 27.58 -7.73
C PHE A 313 19.62 27.08 -8.79
N VAL A 314 20.35 26.00 -8.49
CA VAL A 314 21.31 25.37 -9.42
C VAL A 314 20.59 24.75 -10.63
N VAL A 315 19.43 24.11 -10.45
CA VAL A 315 18.60 23.61 -11.56
C VAL A 315 18.10 24.78 -12.44
N CYS A 316 17.72 25.92 -11.87
CA CYS A 316 17.37 27.13 -12.64
C CYS A 316 18.57 27.69 -13.43
N ILE A 317 19.77 27.73 -12.84
CA ILE A 317 20.99 28.11 -13.56
C ILE A 317 21.25 27.17 -14.73
N ASN A 318 21.22 25.85 -14.50
CA ASN A 318 21.48 24.86 -15.55
C ASN A 318 20.43 24.91 -16.67
N ALA A 319 19.15 25.09 -16.32
CA ALA A 319 18.08 25.30 -17.30
C ALA A 319 18.33 26.54 -18.18
N SER A 320 18.88 27.63 -17.63
CA SER A 320 19.20 28.86 -18.36
C SER A 320 20.35 28.72 -19.38
N VAL A 321 21.22 27.70 -19.24
CA VAL A 321 22.29 27.39 -20.21
C VAL A 321 21.72 27.03 -21.58
N SER A 322 20.54 26.40 -21.65
CA SER A 322 19.95 25.98 -22.93
C SER A 322 19.44 27.18 -23.77
N PRO A 323 18.68 28.15 -23.21
CA PRO A 323 18.45 29.45 -23.85
C PRO A 323 19.74 30.23 -24.18
N ALA A 324 20.73 30.27 -23.27
CA ALA A 324 21.98 31.00 -23.54
C ALA A 324 22.73 30.43 -24.75
N LEU A 325 22.79 29.10 -24.88
CA LEU A 325 23.37 28.42 -26.04
C LEU A 325 22.63 28.78 -27.34
N ALA A 326 21.30 28.87 -27.30
CA ALA A 326 20.49 29.31 -28.43
C ALA A 326 20.81 30.75 -28.86
N ILE A 327 21.09 31.67 -27.94
CA ILE A 327 21.48 33.06 -28.26
C ILE A 327 22.85 33.10 -28.96
N PHE A 328 23.86 32.42 -28.43
CA PHE A 328 25.20 32.44 -29.03
C PHE A 328 25.24 31.71 -30.38
N LEU A 329 24.50 30.61 -30.52
CA LEU A 329 24.40 29.86 -31.79
C LEU A 329 23.63 30.67 -32.85
N ALA A 330 22.60 31.43 -32.44
CA ALA A 330 21.95 32.40 -33.31
C ALA A 330 22.93 33.46 -33.83
N LYS A 331 23.67 34.13 -32.93
CA LYS A 331 24.65 35.16 -33.34
C LYS A 331 25.82 34.61 -34.14
N LEU A 332 26.22 33.35 -33.89
CA LEU A 332 27.20 32.65 -34.70
C LEU A 332 26.69 32.45 -36.14
N SER A 333 25.44 32.05 -36.33
CA SER A 333 24.82 31.88 -37.65
C SER A 333 24.56 33.22 -38.36
N ASP A 334 24.09 34.25 -37.65
CA ASP A 334 23.95 35.60 -38.22
C ASP A 334 25.29 36.10 -38.80
N ALA A 335 26.42 35.76 -38.16
CA ALA A 335 27.74 36.13 -38.64
C ALA A 335 28.16 35.39 -39.92
N PHE A 336 27.74 34.13 -40.11
CA PHE A 336 28.01 33.39 -41.36
C PHE A 336 27.30 34.02 -42.56
N ASP A 337 26.04 34.44 -42.42
CA ASP A 337 25.30 35.14 -43.49
C ASP A 337 25.97 36.45 -43.91
N THR A 338 26.71 37.14 -43.02
CA THR A 338 27.45 38.36 -43.41
C THR A 338 28.62 38.10 -44.37
N LEU A 339 29.13 36.87 -44.48
CA LEU A 339 30.23 36.54 -45.39
C LEU A 339 29.86 36.74 -46.86
N ASP A 340 28.66 36.32 -47.27
CA ASP A 340 28.15 36.50 -48.64
C ASP A 340 27.82 37.97 -48.95
N SER A 341 27.67 38.82 -47.92
CA SER A 341 27.36 40.24 -48.07
C SER A 341 28.58 41.14 -48.33
N GLY A 342 29.80 40.59 -48.16
CA GLY A 342 31.05 41.26 -48.51
C GLY A 342 31.69 42.13 -47.42
N ASP A 343 31.03 42.31 -46.26
CA ASP A 343 31.57 43.06 -45.11
C ASP A 343 31.50 42.21 -43.82
N PRO A 344 32.53 41.40 -43.53
CA PRO A 344 32.46 40.32 -42.54
C PRO A 344 32.50 40.85 -41.10
N ASN A 345 31.42 40.66 -40.34
CA ASN A 345 31.28 41.14 -38.97
C ASN A 345 32.04 40.26 -37.95
N GLU A 346 33.37 40.38 -37.98
CA GLU A 346 34.31 39.57 -37.18
C GLU A 346 34.04 39.65 -35.66
N SER A 347 33.53 40.79 -35.17
CA SER A 347 33.09 40.97 -33.78
C SER A 347 31.95 40.03 -33.39
N THR A 348 30.97 39.81 -34.26
CA THR A 348 29.82 38.94 -33.98
C THR A 348 30.22 37.47 -34.02
N LEU A 349 31.10 37.09 -34.97
CA LEU A 349 31.71 35.76 -35.03
C LEU A 349 32.49 35.44 -33.75
N LYS A 350 33.36 36.35 -33.30
CA LYS A 350 34.13 36.22 -32.06
C LYS A 350 33.22 36.07 -30.83
N PHE A 351 32.16 36.88 -30.74
CA PHE A 351 31.18 36.79 -29.66
C PHE A 351 30.44 35.44 -29.63
N GLY A 352 30.00 34.93 -30.79
CA GLY A 352 29.36 33.63 -30.92
C GLY A 352 30.27 32.48 -30.48
N VAL A 353 31.48 32.39 -31.03
CA VAL A 353 32.44 31.31 -30.71
C VAL A 353 32.87 31.33 -29.24
N VAL A 354 33.24 32.51 -28.72
CA VAL A 354 33.65 32.65 -27.31
C VAL A 354 32.49 32.36 -26.37
N GLY A 355 31.25 32.77 -26.71
CA GLY A 355 30.06 32.49 -25.92
C GLY A 355 29.74 31.00 -25.82
N VAL A 356 29.79 30.25 -26.94
CA VAL A 356 29.58 28.78 -26.93
C VAL A 356 30.65 28.09 -26.09
N LEU A 357 31.93 28.43 -26.25
CA LEU A 357 33.03 27.84 -25.47
C LEU A 357 32.93 28.21 -23.98
N ALA A 358 32.55 29.44 -23.65
CA ALA A 358 32.37 29.91 -22.28
C ALA A 358 31.24 29.19 -21.56
N LEU A 359 30.17 28.77 -22.26
CA LEU A 359 29.06 28.01 -21.66
C LEU A 359 29.41 26.57 -21.28
N CYS A 360 30.44 25.96 -21.86
CA CYS A 360 30.84 24.59 -21.55
C CYS A 360 31.22 24.41 -20.07
N VAL A 361 31.85 25.41 -19.45
CA VAL A 361 32.29 25.33 -18.04
C VAL A 361 31.10 25.46 -17.06
N PRO A 362 30.23 26.49 -17.15
CA PRO A 362 28.97 26.55 -16.39
C PRO A 362 28.06 25.34 -16.60
N PHE A 363 28.02 24.74 -17.79
CA PHE A 363 27.24 23.53 -18.04
C PHE A 363 27.74 22.34 -17.21
N VAL A 364 29.03 22.02 -17.28
CA VAL A 364 29.63 20.90 -16.52
C VAL A 364 29.55 21.14 -15.00
N LEU A 365 29.81 22.37 -14.54
CA LEU A 365 29.67 22.73 -13.13
C LEU A 365 28.21 22.68 -12.67
N GLY A 366 27.26 23.06 -13.54
CA GLY A 366 25.83 22.98 -13.31
C GLY A 366 25.34 21.54 -13.14
N ASP A 367 25.59 20.67 -14.11
CA ASP A 367 25.23 19.24 -14.05
C ASP A 367 25.85 18.54 -12.83
N TYR A 368 27.13 18.83 -12.52
CA TYR A 368 27.79 18.30 -11.31
C TYR A 368 27.10 18.76 -10.03
N ALA A 369 26.80 20.06 -9.90
CA ALA A 369 26.14 20.61 -8.72
C ALA A 369 24.69 20.11 -8.58
N VAL A 370 23.94 19.97 -9.68
CA VAL A 370 22.61 19.34 -9.70
C VAL A 370 22.69 17.93 -9.11
N GLY A 371 23.59 17.09 -9.63
CA GLY A 371 23.78 15.71 -9.16
C GLY A 371 24.22 15.64 -7.69
N TYR A 372 25.14 16.51 -7.26
CA TYR A 372 25.63 16.56 -5.88
C TYR A 372 24.52 16.91 -4.89
N PHE A 373 23.81 18.03 -5.10
CA PHE A 373 22.75 18.45 -4.18
C PHE A 373 21.60 17.44 -4.15
N GLN A 374 21.21 16.88 -5.31
CA GLN A 374 20.20 15.82 -5.37
C GLN A 374 20.62 14.58 -4.56
N SER A 375 21.84 14.08 -4.77
CA SER A 375 22.32 12.87 -4.09
C SER A 375 22.35 13.06 -2.57
N LYS A 376 22.83 14.23 -2.12
CA LYS A 376 22.87 14.64 -0.71
C LYS A 376 21.48 14.71 -0.07
N MET A 377 20.50 15.31 -0.76
CA MET A 377 19.13 15.39 -0.26
C MET A 377 18.50 14.01 -0.11
N ILE A 378 18.63 13.16 -1.13
CA ILE A 378 18.00 11.83 -1.17
C ILE A 378 18.65 10.87 -0.17
N SER A 379 19.97 10.91 0.01
CA SER A 379 20.64 10.05 1.00
C SER A 379 20.20 10.38 2.42
N LYS A 380 20.24 11.66 2.81
CA LYS A 380 19.84 12.13 4.15
C LYS A 380 18.32 12.01 4.40
N ALA A 381 17.50 12.12 3.36
CA ALA A 381 16.06 11.80 3.47
C ALA A 381 15.83 10.30 3.70
N THR A 382 16.62 9.44 3.06
CA THR A 382 16.53 7.96 3.23
C THR A 382 16.99 7.57 4.64
N GLU A 383 18.11 8.11 5.11
CA GLU A 383 18.63 7.99 6.47
C GLU A 383 17.56 8.37 7.50
N SER A 384 17.01 9.59 7.40
CA SER A 384 15.97 10.09 8.30
C SER A 384 14.70 9.25 8.28
N MET A 385 14.31 8.70 7.12
CA MET A 385 13.14 7.84 6.97
C MET A 385 13.37 6.46 7.59
N GLN A 386 14.53 5.83 7.36
CA GLN A 386 14.88 4.54 7.94
C GLN A 386 15.02 4.61 9.47
N SER A 387 15.67 5.66 9.99
CA SER A 387 15.79 5.87 11.44
C SER A 387 14.44 6.17 12.09
N ALA A 388 13.57 6.96 11.44
CA ALA A 388 12.23 7.22 11.95
C ALA A 388 11.36 5.97 11.96
N LEU A 389 11.36 5.16 10.88
CA LEU A 389 10.66 3.88 10.82
C LEU A 389 11.09 2.95 11.95
N LEU A 390 12.40 2.78 12.16
CA LEU A 390 12.91 1.86 13.18
C LEU A 390 12.55 2.33 14.60
N ASN A 391 12.71 3.62 14.88
CA ASN A 391 12.37 4.22 16.18
C ASN A 391 10.87 4.11 16.48
N ILE A 392 10.00 4.38 15.51
CA ILE A 392 8.54 4.26 15.68
C ILE A 392 8.14 2.80 15.87
N ILE A 393 8.67 1.87 15.06
CA ILE A 393 8.33 0.43 15.12
C ILE A 393 8.76 -0.19 16.46
N LEU A 394 9.97 0.08 16.94
CA LEU A 394 10.46 -0.42 18.24
C LEU A 394 9.73 0.17 19.46
N ARG A 395 8.86 1.16 19.24
CA ARG A 395 8.02 1.81 20.26
C ARG A 395 6.52 1.51 20.11
N GLN A 396 6.14 0.62 19.20
CA GLN A 396 4.76 0.12 19.16
C GLN A 396 4.54 -0.93 20.27
N ASP A 397 3.27 -1.16 20.59
CA ASP A 397 2.87 -2.25 21.48
C ASP A 397 3.11 -3.64 20.85
N THR A 398 2.97 -4.67 21.67
CA THR A 398 3.07 -6.08 21.25
C THR A 398 1.93 -6.54 20.34
N GLN A 399 0.81 -5.81 20.25
CA GLN A 399 -0.30 -6.11 19.35
C GLN A 399 0.06 -5.74 17.90
N PHE A 400 0.74 -4.60 17.66
CA PHE A 400 1.25 -4.19 16.35
C PHE A 400 2.09 -5.29 15.66
N PHE A 401 2.86 -6.04 16.45
CA PHE A 401 3.67 -7.18 15.99
C PHE A 401 2.86 -8.47 15.85
N ALA A 402 1.87 -8.72 16.69
CA ALA A 402 0.94 -9.85 16.53
C ALA A 402 0.10 -9.73 15.24
N GLU A 403 -0.25 -8.50 14.83
CA GLU A 403 -1.00 -8.19 13.61
C GLU A 403 -0.15 -8.22 12.32
N ARG A 404 1.19 -8.32 12.40
CA ARG A 404 2.08 -8.22 11.23
C ARG A 404 3.15 -9.29 11.21
N SER A 405 3.15 -10.11 10.16
CA SER A 405 4.25 -11.06 9.92
C SER A 405 5.61 -10.37 9.78
N GLU A 406 6.68 -11.04 10.22
CA GLU A 406 8.07 -10.59 10.04
C GLU A 406 8.39 -10.26 8.58
N GLY A 407 7.84 -11.05 7.64
CA GLY A 407 7.98 -10.83 6.21
C GLY A 407 7.36 -9.52 5.71
N ASP A 408 6.29 -9.03 6.36
CA ASP A 408 5.67 -7.75 6.02
C ASP A 408 6.52 -6.55 6.49
N LEU A 409 7.12 -6.67 7.68
CA LEU A 409 8.05 -5.67 8.24
C LEU A 409 9.40 -5.66 7.48
N ASN A 410 9.93 -6.82 7.10
CA ASN A 410 11.12 -6.91 6.24
C ASN A 410 10.84 -6.32 4.84
N ASN A 411 9.68 -6.60 4.25
CA ASN A 411 9.28 -5.98 2.98
C ASN A 411 9.12 -4.45 3.08
N LEU A 412 8.72 -3.90 4.23
CA LEU A 412 8.68 -2.46 4.46
C LEU A 412 10.10 -1.86 4.35
N PHE A 413 11.05 -2.38 5.12
CA PHE A 413 12.42 -1.86 5.18
C PHE A 413 13.25 -2.10 3.91
N SER A 414 13.08 -3.24 3.24
CA SER A 414 13.86 -3.59 2.05
C SER A 414 13.21 -3.13 0.74
N SER A 415 11.89 -3.26 0.63
CA SER A 415 11.17 -3.21 -0.64
C SER A 415 10.41 -1.89 -0.82
N ASP A 416 9.69 -1.42 0.21
CA ASP A 416 8.97 -0.14 0.14
C ASP A 416 9.91 1.06 0.23
N VAL A 417 10.89 1.06 1.13
CA VAL A 417 11.95 2.09 1.20
C VAL A 417 12.69 2.23 -0.14
N ALA A 418 13.03 1.13 -0.81
CA ALA A 418 13.66 1.16 -2.13
C ALA A 418 12.74 1.74 -3.21
N ARG A 419 11.44 1.43 -3.17
CA ARG A 419 10.43 2.04 -4.07
C ARG A 419 10.24 3.53 -3.80
N VAL A 420 10.33 3.98 -2.54
CA VAL A 420 10.30 5.42 -2.17
C VAL A 420 11.55 6.16 -2.65
N ASN A 421 12.75 5.59 -2.51
CA ASN A 421 13.97 6.19 -3.07
C ASN A 421 13.88 6.33 -4.61
N ALA A 422 13.45 5.27 -5.31
CA ALA A 422 13.22 5.32 -6.76
C ALA A 422 12.13 6.34 -7.17
N LEU A 423 11.13 6.56 -6.30
CA LEU A 423 10.11 7.59 -6.49
C LEU A 423 10.69 9.01 -6.33
N TRP A 424 11.51 9.26 -5.30
CA TRP A 424 12.20 10.54 -5.08
C TRP A 424 13.17 10.88 -6.22
N GLN A 425 13.91 9.89 -6.72
CA GLN A 425 14.74 10.01 -7.93
C GLN A 425 13.91 10.46 -9.15
N ALA A 426 12.71 9.88 -9.33
CA ALA A 426 11.80 10.25 -10.41
C ALA A 426 11.13 11.62 -10.19
N VAL A 427 10.80 12.03 -8.95
CA VAL A 427 10.32 13.38 -8.64
C VAL A 427 11.38 14.42 -9.02
N PHE A 428 12.66 14.11 -8.86
CA PHE A 428 13.72 15.02 -9.26
C PHE A 428 13.93 15.06 -10.79
N TRP A 429 14.33 13.92 -11.39
CA TRP A 429 14.73 13.87 -12.80
C TRP A 429 13.58 13.90 -13.79
N ASN A 430 12.39 13.43 -13.40
CA ASN A 430 11.25 13.32 -14.31
C ASN A 430 10.13 14.33 -14.04
N LEU A 431 10.16 15.07 -12.92
CA LEU A 431 9.23 16.16 -12.63
C LEU A 431 9.93 17.51 -12.45
N LEU A 432 10.82 17.66 -11.46
CA LEU A 432 11.38 18.97 -11.10
C LEU A 432 12.25 19.56 -12.22
N ASN A 433 13.30 18.85 -12.65
CA ASN A 433 14.19 19.34 -13.71
C ASN A 433 13.46 19.56 -15.04
N PRO A 434 12.59 18.64 -15.53
CA PRO A 434 11.78 18.87 -16.72
C PRO A 434 10.87 20.10 -16.63
N LEU A 435 10.21 20.35 -15.49
CA LEU A 435 9.35 21.53 -15.33
C LEU A 435 10.15 22.84 -15.41
N VAL A 436 11.33 22.91 -14.78
CA VAL A 436 12.17 24.12 -14.84
C VAL A 436 12.72 24.33 -16.26
N ALA A 437 13.20 23.27 -16.93
CA ALA A 437 13.63 23.33 -18.33
C ALA A 437 12.50 23.80 -19.27
N VAL A 438 11.27 23.30 -19.06
CA VAL A 438 10.06 23.70 -19.79
C VAL A 438 9.72 25.18 -19.55
N ILE A 439 9.80 25.67 -18.32
CA ILE A 439 9.51 27.07 -17.97
C ILE A 439 10.53 28.02 -18.62
N PHE A 440 11.83 27.74 -18.48
CA PHE A 440 12.89 28.59 -19.07
C PHE A 440 12.87 28.51 -20.61
N GLY A 441 12.64 27.32 -21.18
CA GLY A 441 12.54 27.11 -22.62
C GLY A 441 11.36 27.85 -23.25
N PHE A 442 10.14 27.71 -22.71
CA PHE A 442 8.99 28.48 -23.21
C PHE A 442 9.06 29.97 -22.88
N GLY A 443 9.64 30.36 -21.75
CA GLY A 443 9.87 31.77 -21.42
C GLY A 443 10.76 32.47 -22.46
N TYR A 444 11.86 31.81 -22.88
CA TYR A 444 12.71 32.31 -23.95
C TYR A 444 12.05 32.24 -25.34
N ALA A 445 11.27 31.19 -25.62
CA ALA A 445 10.48 31.11 -26.86
C ALA A 445 9.49 32.28 -26.99
N LEU A 446 8.80 32.64 -25.91
CA LEU A 446 7.87 33.78 -25.82
C LEU A 446 8.59 35.14 -25.94
N TYR A 447 9.84 35.23 -25.44
CA TYR A 447 10.67 36.43 -25.56
C TYR A 447 11.11 36.69 -27.00
N MET A 448 11.53 35.64 -27.74
CA MET A 448 11.89 35.76 -29.15
C MET A 448 10.68 36.03 -30.05
N ASP A 449 9.64 35.20 -29.97
CA ASP A 449 8.41 35.41 -30.73
C ASP A 449 7.21 34.85 -29.96
N ALA A 450 6.32 35.76 -29.55
CA ALA A 450 5.15 35.43 -28.74
C ALA A 450 4.18 34.44 -29.42
N SER A 451 4.08 34.40 -30.76
CA SER A 451 3.20 33.42 -31.43
C SER A 451 3.85 32.04 -31.48
N ILE A 452 5.16 31.96 -31.74
CA ILE A 452 5.94 30.72 -31.67
C ILE A 452 5.91 30.15 -30.25
N GLY A 453 6.16 30.96 -29.22
CA GLY A 453 6.10 30.53 -27.82
C GLY A 453 4.70 30.05 -27.40
N ILE A 454 3.65 30.78 -27.77
CA ILE A 454 2.26 30.38 -27.46
C ILE A 454 1.85 29.10 -28.20
N MET A 455 2.13 28.97 -29.50
CA MET A 455 1.84 27.74 -30.25
C MET A 455 2.56 26.53 -29.65
N SER A 456 3.84 26.71 -29.28
CA SER A 456 4.68 25.65 -28.71
C SER A 456 4.18 25.17 -27.34
N PHE A 457 3.86 26.11 -26.44
CA PHE A 457 3.30 25.80 -25.13
C PHE A 457 1.93 25.13 -25.24
N ALA A 458 1.05 25.66 -26.11
CA ALA A 458 -0.29 25.12 -26.30
C ALA A 458 -0.26 23.69 -26.86
N PHE A 459 0.61 23.40 -27.84
CA PHE A 459 0.75 22.06 -28.43
C PHE A 459 1.26 21.05 -27.39
N THR A 460 2.27 21.44 -26.60
CA THR A 460 2.80 20.63 -25.50
C THR A 460 1.73 20.35 -24.42
N ALA A 461 0.97 21.36 -24.01
CA ALA A 461 -0.07 21.19 -23.00
C ALA A 461 -1.25 20.33 -23.50
N VAL A 462 -1.56 20.39 -24.80
CA VAL A 462 -2.50 19.46 -25.46
C VAL A 462 -1.99 18.01 -25.40
N LEU A 463 -0.72 17.75 -25.69
CA LEU A 463 -0.16 16.38 -25.63
C LEU A 463 -0.02 15.82 -24.21
N LEU A 464 0.28 16.65 -23.21
CA LEU A 464 0.31 16.21 -21.81
C LEU A 464 -1.09 15.92 -21.24
N SER A 465 -2.15 16.45 -21.84
CA SER A 465 -3.53 16.28 -21.37
C SER A 465 -4.36 15.28 -22.20
N SER A 466 -3.82 14.79 -23.32
CA SER A 466 -4.51 13.86 -24.21
C SER A 466 -3.68 12.60 -24.51
N GLY A 467 -4.28 11.62 -25.19
CA GLY A 467 -3.65 10.32 -25.48
C GLY A 467 -3.99 9.20 -24.48
N PRO A 468 -3.31 8.04 -24.59
CA PRO A 468 -3.71 6.79 -23.93
C PRO A 468 -3.20 6.62 -22.49
N GLN A 469 -2.56 7.65 -21.91
CA GLN A 469 -1.88 7.63 -20.61
C GLN A 469 -2.73 7.03 -19.48
N GLY A 470 -3.99 7.46 -19.35
CA GLY A 470 -4.91 6.96 -18.32
C GLY A 470 -5.30 5.48 -18.47
N PHE A 471 -5.27 4.93 -19.69
CA PHE A 471 -5.52 3.51 -19.93
C PHE A 471 -4.27 2.66 -19.67
N ALA A 472 -3.09 3.15 -20.03
CA ALA A 472 -1.82 2.54 -19.65
C ALA A 472 -1.66 2.49 -18.12
N ALA A 473 -2.01 3.56 -17.41
CA ALA A 473 -2.05 3.59 -15.94
C ALA A 473 -3.02 2.54 -15.35
N GLN A 474 -4.21 2.38 -15.94
CA GLN A 474 -5.17 1.34 -15.52
C GLN A 474 -4.59 -0.08 -15.70
N ARG A 475 -3.93 -0.36 -16.83
CA ARG A 475 -3.26 -1.66 -17.07
C ARG A 475 -2.05 -1.87 -16.17
N SER A 476 -1.31 -0.81 -15.82
CA SER A 476 -0.20 -0.91 -14.86
C SER A 476 -0.69 -1.24 -13.46
N LYS A 477 -1.84 -0.70 -13.01
CA LYS A 477 -2.46 -1.07 -11.73
C LYS A 477 -2.94 -2.53 -11.72
N GLU A 478 -3.55 -2.99 -12.81
CA GLU A 478 -3.96 -4.40 -12.96
C GLU A 478 -2.76 -5.37 -12.94
N PHE A 479 -1.67 -5.02 -13.62
CA PHE A 479 -0.42 -5.78 -13.56
C PHE A 479 0.13 -5.82 -12.13
N GLY A 480 0.17 -4.67 -11.43
CA GLY A 480 0.65 -4.58 -10.05
C GLY A 480 -0.07 -5.54 -9.11
N SER A 481 -1.40 -5.58 -9.14
CA SER A 481 -2.18 -6.49 -8.29
C SER A 481 -1.96 -7.97 -8.64
N ARG A 482 -1.79 -8.32 -9.92
CA ARG A 482 -1.46 -9.70 -10.32
C ARG A 482 -0.02 -10.09 -9.96
N ASN A 483 0.91 -9.16 -10.01
CA ASN A 483 2.31 -9.39 -9.67
C ASN A 483 2.48 -9.64 -8.17
N ALA A 484 1.75 -8.90 -7.32
CA ALA A 484 1.70 -9.15 -5.88
C ALA A 484 1.16 -10.55 -5.56
N TYR A 485 0.08 -10.99 -6.22
CA TYR A 485 -0.47 -12.34 -6.05
C TYR A 485 0.55 -13.44 -6.44
N VAL A 486 1.26 -13.29 -7.56
CA VAL A 486 2.30 -14.25 -7.98
C VAL A 486 3.48 -14.26 -7.01
N ALA A 487 3.89 -13.10 -6.47
CA ALA A 487 4.94 -13.04 -5.45
C ALA A 487 4.54 -13.74 -4.15
N ALA A 488 3.29 -13.58 -3.70
CA ALA A 488 2.75 -14.28 -2.53
C ALA A 488 2.65 -15.81 -2.76
N GLU A 489 2.16 -16.24 -3.93
CA GLU A 489 2.09 -17.68 -4.28
C GLU A 489 3.49 -18.31 -4.37
N PHE A 490 4.51 -17.57 -4.84
CA PHE A 490 5.91 -17.98 -4.81
C PHE A 490 6.47 -18.06 -3.38
N GLN A 491 6.27 -17.01 -2.57
CA GLN A 491 6.80 -16.95 -1.20
C GLN A 491 6.18 -18.05 -0.32
N ASN A 492 4.89 -18.35 -0.49
CA ASN A 492 4.23 -19.49 0.15
C ASN A 492 4.84 -20.83 -0.31
N ALA A 493 5.00 -21.04 -1.62
CA ALA A 493 5.61 -22.26 -2.16
C ALA A 493 7.05 -22.52 -1.65
N VAL A 494 7.83 -21.46 -1.44
CA VAL A 494 9.19 -21.55 -0.86
C VAL A 494 9.16 -21.72 0.66
N GLY A 495 8.30 -21.00 1.39
CA GLY A 495 8.14 -21.20 2.84
C GLY A 495 7.69 -22.61 3.21
N CYS A 496 6.85 -23.21 2.36
CA CYS A 496 6.35 -24.58 2.51
C CYS A 496 7.30 -25.65 1.93
N GLU A 497 8.58 -25.36 1.62
CA GLU A 497 9.49 -26.29 0.93
C GLU A 497 9.53 -27.69 1.56
N LYS A 498 9.57 -27.78 2.90
CA LYS A 498 9.56 -29.04 3.64
C LYS A 498 8.33 -29.90 3.30
N VAL A 499 7.15 -29.29 3.20
CA VAL A 499 5.89 -29.94 2.79
C VAL A 499 5.96 -30.34 1.32
N VAL A 500 6.43 -29.43 0.46
CA VAL A 500 6.56 -29.67 -0.99
C VAL A 500 7.47 -30.86 -1.30
N ARG A 501 8.57 -31.00 -0.55
CA ARG A 501 9.48 -32.16 -0.61
C ARG A 501 8.85 -33.42 -0.01
N ALA A 502 8.29 -33.35 1.21
CA ALA A 502 7.77 -34.51 1.93
C ALA A 502 6.62 -35.23 1.20
N TYR A 503 5.73 -34.48 0.55
CA TYR A 503 4.61 -35.03 -0.23
C TYR A 503 4.92 -35.19 -1.73
N ALA A 504 6.15 -34.88 -2.17
CA ALA A 504 6.59 -34.92 -3.58
C ALA A 504 5.65 -34.15 -4.56
N ILE A 505 5.14 -32.99 -4.13
CA ILE A 505 4.15 -32.19 -4.89
C ILE A 505 4.76 -31.10 -5.79
N GLN A 506 6.04 -31.23 -6.16
CA GLN A 506 6.73 -30.25 -7.01
C GLN A 506 6.00 -30.04 -8.35
N ASP A 507 5.72 -31.12 -9.10
CA ASP A 507 5.10 -31.04 -10.43
C ASP A 507 3.69 -30.42 -10.46
N PRO A 508 2.72 -30.81 -9.60
CA PRO A 508 1.42 -30.14 -9.56
C PRO A 508 1.53 -28.67 -9.13
N LEU A 509 2.43 -28.33 -8.19
CA LEU A 509 2.65 -26.95 -7.74
C LEU A 509 3.27 -26.09 -8.85
N ILE A 510 4.30 -26.58 -9.53
CA ILE A 510 4.90 -25.95 -10.71
C ILE A 510 3.85 -25.81 -11.84
N THR A 511 2.97 -26.78 -12.01
CA THR A 511 1.90 -26.73 -13.02
C THR A 511 0.82 -25.71 -12.68
N ARG A 512 0.50 -25.52 -11.39
CA ARG A 512 -0.33 -24.41 -10.90
C ARG A 512 0.36 -23.07 -11.15
N PHE A 513 1.59 -22.89 -10.68
CA PHE A 513 2.35 -21.64 -10.81
C PHE A 513 2.58 -21.23 -12.28
N LYS A 514 2.80 -22.20 -13.19
CA LYS A 514 2.84 -21.95 -14.65
C LYS A 514 1.56 -21.30 -15.19
N LYS A 515 0.37 -21.64 -14.66
CA LYS A 515 -0.91 -20.99 -15.05
C LYS A 515 -0.96 -19.55 -14.55
N THR A 516 -0.56 -19.30 -13.30
CA THR A 516 -0.54 -17.96 -12.70
C THR A 516 0.45 -17.05 -13.44
N CYS A 517 1.66 -17.53 -13.72
CA CYS A 517 2.66 -16.84 -14.54
C CYS A 517 2.17 -16.58 -15.98
N ALA A 518 1.42 -17.51 -16.60
CA ALA A 518 0.81 -17.28 -17.91
C ALA A 518 -0.29 -16.19 -17.89
N ALA A 519 -1.02 -16.05 -16.78
CA ALA A 519 -1.99 -14.98 -16.55
C ALA A 519 -1.31 -13.62 -16.27
N LEU A 520 -0.20 -13.62 -15.52
CA LEU A 520 0.64 -12.45 -15.30
C LEU A 520 1.25 -11.97 -16.63
N ARG A 521 1.84 -12.85 -17.43
CA ARG A 521 2.42 -12.55 -18.75
C ARG A 521 1.45 -11.81 -19.68
N LYS A 522 0.17 -12.20 -19.70
CA LYS A 522 -0.87 -11.50 -20.49
C LYS A 522 -1.11 -10.07 -19.98
N SER A 523 -1.11 -9.87 -18.67
CA SER A 523 -1.27 -8.54 -18.06
C SER A 523 -0.02 -7.67 -18.23
N GLN A 524 1.17 -8.24 -18.07
CA GLN A 524 2.45 -7.58 -18.31
C GLN A 524 2.55 -7.10 -19.77
N PHE A 525 2.32 -7.98 -20.75
CA PHE A 525 2.28 -7.58 -22.16
C PHE A 525 1.27 -6.46 -22.39
N SER A 526 0.09 -6.50 -21.76
CA SER A 526 -0.90 -5.41 -21.89
C SER A 526 -0.41 -4.09 -21.29
N LYS A 527 0.16 -4.10 -20.08
CA LYS A 527 0.78 -2.93 -19.45
C LYS A 527 1.87 -2.35 -20.35
N ASP A 528 2.82 -3.19 -20.75
CA ASP A 528 4.04 -2.74 -21.41
C ASP A 528 3.73 -2.28 -22.85
N PHE A 529 2.86 -2.97 -23.59
CA PHE A 529 2.35 -2.53 -24.90
C PHE A 529 1.62 -1.18 -24.83
N TRP A 530 0.69 -1.00 -23.88
CA TRP A 530 -0.02 0.28 -23.74
C TRP A 530 0.89 1.41 -23.20
N SER A 531 1.92 1.08 -22.41
CA SER A 531 2.98 2.01 -21.99
C SER A 531 3.85 2.45 -23.18
N SER A 532 4.19 1.53 -24.09
CA SER A 532 4.90 1.85 -25.33
C SER A 532 4.04 2.65 -26.31
N ILE A 533 2.72 2.39 -26.41
CA ILE A 533 1.81 3.24 -27.19
C ILE A 533 1.79 4.68 -26.64
N VAL A 534 1.87 4.89 -25.32
CA VAL A 534 1.99 6.24 -24.74
C VAL A 534 3.30 6.90 -25.17
N GLN A 535 4.42 6.17 -25.13
CA GLN A 535 5.72 6.69 -25.57
C GLN A 535 5.69 7.07 -27.07
N ILE A 536 5.29 6.13 -27.93
CA ILE A 536 5.16 6.32 -29.39
C ILE A 536 4.23 7.49 -29.72
N TYR A 537 3.13 7.66 -28.99
CA TYR A 537 2.21 8.78 -29.18
C TYR A 537 2.87 10.13 -28.88
N ILE A 538 3.56 10.26 -27.74
CA ILE A 538 4.22 11.51 -27.35
C ILE A 538 5.39 11.81 -28.30
N GLU A 539 6.24 10.84 -28.59
CA GLU A 539 7.39 10.98 -29.51
C GLU A 539 6.92 11.33 -30.92
N SER A 540 5.98 10.59 -31.50
CA SER A 540 5.50 10.85 -32.87
C SER A 540 4.87 12.23 -32.99
N ALA A 541 4.10 12.65 -31.97
CA ALA A 541 3.50 13.97 -31.97
C ALA A 541 4.52 15.10 -31.73
N MET A 542 5.59 14.84 -30.95
CA MET A 542 6.75 15.74 -30.83
C MET A 542 7.55 15.84 -32.14
N TYR A 543 7.73 14.75 -32.89
CA TYR A 543 8.36 14.80 -34.22
C TYR A 543 7.52 15.61 -35.23
N ILE A 544 6.21 15.39 -35.27
CA ILE A 544 5.28 16.18 -36.10
C ILE A 544 5.33 17.66 -35.71
N PHE A 545 5.36 17.96 -34.41
CA PHE A 545 5.49 19.32 -33.89
C PHE A 545 6.81 19.98 -34.31
N VAL A 546 7.94 19.30 -34.12
CA VAL A 546 9.26 19.80 -34.53
C VAL A 546 9.31 20.08 -36.04
N ALA A 547 8.71 19.21 -36.86
CA ALA A 547 8.62 19.42 -38.31
C ALA A 547 7.76 20.66 -38.67
N ILE A 548 6.58 20.82 -38.06
CA ILE A 548 5.68 21.97 -38.31
C ILE A 548 6.33 23.28 -37.85
N MET A 549 6.95 23.30 -36.68
CA MET A 549 7.65 24.49 -36.18
C MET A 549 8.86 24.83 -37.06
N THR A 550 9.66 23.85 -37.48
CA THR A 550 10.80 24.07 -38.39
C THR A 550 10.32 24.65 -39.72
N ALA A 551 9.22 24.14 -40.29
CA ALA A 551 8.63 24.70 -41.51
C ALA A 551 8.10 26.13 -41.30
N SER A 552 7.44 26.40 -40.17
CA SER A 552 6.94 27.73 -39.82
C SER A 552 8.06 28.76 -39.68
N LEU A 553 9.14 28.42 -38.99
CA LEU A 553 10.28 29.32 -38.86
C LEU A 553 11.02 29.51 -40.20
N ALA A 554 11.15 28.46 -41.03
CA ALA A 554 11.72 28.59 -42.38
C ALA A 554 10.91 29.58 -43.23
N MET A 555 9.57 29.51 -43.16
CA MET A 555 8.69 30.48 -43.81
C MET A 555 8.87 31.89 -43.25
N LYS A 556 8.95 32.07 -41.93
CA LYS A 556 9.20 33.40 -41.34
C LYS A 556 10.54 34.00 -41.77
N VAL A 557 11.61 33.20 -41.89
CA VAL A 557 12.90 33.66 -42.46
C VAL A 557 12.74 34.06 -43.93
N TRP A 558 12.04 33.25 -44.74
CA TRP A 558 11.74 33.59 -46.14
C TRP A 558 10.95 34.89 -46.29
N HIS A 559 9.98 35.15 -45.40
CA HIS A 559 9.21 36.39 -45.32
C HIS A 559 9.97 37.57 -44.68
N LYS A 560 11.19 37.34 -44.17
CA LYS A 560 12.02 38.30 -43.41
C LYS A 560 11.39 38.80 -42.10
N ASP A 561 10.50 38.00 -41.52
CA ASP A 561 9.93 38.20 -40.18
C ASP A 561 10.91 37.75 -39.06
N LEU A 562 11.94 36.94 -39.37
CA LEU A 562 12.99 36.43 -38.47
C LEU A 562 14.36 36.33 -39.19
N SER A 563 15.47 36.35 -38.44
CA SER A 563 16.81 36.05 -38.98
C SER A 563 17.09 34.54 -39.10
N SER A 564 18.08 34.19 -39.92
CA SER A 564 18.65 32.82 -40.00
C SER A 564 19.24 32.36 -38.67
N GLY A 565 19.88 33.27 -37.92
CA GLY A 565 20.33 33.01 -36.56
C GLY A 565 19.19 32.71 -35.60
N GLU A 566 18.13 33.50 -35.60
CA GLU A 566 16.95 33.27 -34.75
C GLU A 566 16.29 31.91 -35.07
N PHE A 567 16.27 31.50 -36.34
CA PHE A 567 15.88 30.16 -36.79
C PHE A 567 16.75 29.04 -36.18
N PHE A 568 18.08 29.10 -36.33
CA PHE A 568 18.98 28.06 -35.79
C PHE A 568 19.02 28.04 -34.25
N GLY A 569 18.97 29.21 -33.61
CA GLY A 569 18.84 29.33 -32.16
C GLY A 569 17.54 28.69 -31.66
N PHE A 570 16.41 28.95 -32.32
CA PHE A 570 15.14 28.35 -31.93
C PHE A 570 15.08 26.84 -32.18
N ILE A 571 15.63 26.32 -33.28
CA ILE A 571 15.71 24.85 -33.52
C ILE A 571 16.55 24.18 -32.42
N THR A 572 17.66 24.80 -32.01
CA THR A 572 18.50 24.33 -30.91
C THR A 572 17.69 24.24 -29.60
N LEU A 573 16.94 25.31 -29.28
CA LEU A 573 16.03 25.37 -28.13
C LEU A 573 14.91 24.31 -28.19
N LEU A 574 14.32 24.08 -29.37
CA LEU A 574 13.15 23.22 -29.54
C LEU A 574 13.44 21.77 -29.15
N SER A 575 14.65 21.28 -29.46
CA SER A 575 15.13 19.97 -29.00
C SER A 575 15.21 19.86 -27.47
N ARG A 576 15.66 20.94 -26.81
CA ARG A 576 15.81 21.06 -25.35
C ARG A 576 14.48 21.20 -24.63
N VAL A 577 13.40 21.60 -25.31
CA VAL A 577 12.02 21.64 -24.77
C VAL A 577 11.29 20.30 -24.99
N SER A 578 11.47 19.67 -26.16
CA SER A 578 10.80 18.41 -26.54
C SER A 578 11.15 17.23 -25.62
N ASN A 579 12.43 17.08 -25.23
CA ASN A 579 12.86 15.97 -24.40
C ASN A 579 12.25 16.00 -22.97
N PRO A 580 12.31 17.13 -22.21
CA PRO A 580 11.57 17.30 -20.95
C PRO A 580 10.07 16.93 -21.02
N VAL A 581 9.39 17.33 -22.09
CA VAL A 581 7.96 17.06 -22.31
C VAL A 581 7.68 15.55 -22.38
N THR A 582 8.55 14.80 -23.06
CA THR A 582 8.47 13.34 -23.16
C THR A 582 8.78 12.66 -21.82
N VAL A 583 9.83 13.12 -21.13
CA VAL A 583 10.25 12.60 -19.83
C VAL A 583 9.18 12.81 -18.73
N LEU A 584 8.49 13.95 -18.76
CA LEU A 584 7.41 14.29 -17.81
C LEU A 584 6.18 13.37 -17.97
N GLY A 585 5.92 12.86 -19.17
CA GLY A 585 4.97 11.76 -19.37
C GLY A 585 5.42 10.44 -18.72
N GLY A 586 6.75 10.22 -18.64
CA GLY A 586 7.37 9.09 -17.96
C GLY A 586 7.17 9.10 -16.44
N PHE A 587 7.28 10.27 -15.79
CA PHE A 587 7.12 10.44 -14.33
C PHE A 587 5.84 9.78 -13.80
N MET A 588 4.70 9.99 -14.48
CA MET A 588 3.40 9.50 -14.04
C MET A 588 3.33 7.99 -13.89
N ARG A 589 4.15 7.23 -14.64
CA ARG A 589 4.25 5.76 -14.51
C ARG A 589 4.93 5.36 -13.21
N VAL A 590 6.01 6.05 -12.82
CA VAL A 590 6.74 5.78 -11.57
C VAL A 590 5.92 6.24 -10.37
N ALA A 591 5.33 7.43 -10.44
CA ALA A 591 4.46 7.96 -9.40
C ALA A 591 3.31 6.99 -9.08
N ILE A 592 2.54 6.57 -10.08
CA ILE A 592 1.41 5.64 -9.89
C ILE A 592 1.88 4.23 -9.50
N GLY A 593 3.08 3.82 -9.94
CA GLY A 593 3.65 2.50 -9.63
C GLY A 593 4.12 2.34 -8.18
N ASN A 594 4.68 3.41 -7.58
CA ASN A 594 5.30 3.35 -6.25
C ASN A 594 4.49 4.09 -5.16
N ALA A 595 3.40 4.78 -5.52
CA ALA A 595 2.58 5.56 -4.58
C ALA A 595 2.08 4.76 -3.36
N SER A 596 1.74 3.48 -3.51
CA SER A 596 1.30 2.63 -2.39
C SER A 596 2.39 2.37 -1.35
N SER A 597 3.66 2.35 -1.77
CA SER A 597 4.80 2.19 -0.86
C SER A 597 5.09 3.46 -0.07
N LEU A 598 5.00 4.62 -0.73
CA LEU A 598 5.09 5.90 -0.03
C LEU A 598 3.93 6.05 0.95
N GLN A 599 2.70 5.76 0.52
CA GLN A 599 1.53 5.77 1.39
C GLN A 599 1.72 4.87 2.61
N ARG A 600 2.13 3.60 2.44
CA ARG A 600 2.35 2.67 3.57
C ARG A 600 3.42 3.16 4.55
N VAL A 601 4.49 3.78 4.04
CA VAL A 601 5.56 4.36 4.87
C VAL A 601 5.06 5.61 5.61
N ASP A 602 4.33 6.49 4.93
CA ASP A 602 3.76 7.71 5.52
C ASP A 602 2.65 7.40 6.54
N ASP A 603 1.80 6.41 6.28
CA ASP A 603 0.74 5.97 7.20
C ASP A 603 1.36 5.44 8.52
N ILE A 604 2.56 4.83 8.47
CA ILE A 604 3.33 4.43 9.67
C ILE A 604 4.02 5.65 10.32
N ILE A 605 4.77 6.44 9.55
CA ILE A 605 5.56 7.56 10.11
C ILE A 605 4.66 8.66 10.69
N VAL A 606 3.56 9.00 10.02
CA VAL A 606 2.64 10.07 10.42
C VAL A 606 1.53 9.55 11.32
N GLY A 607 0.96 8.37 11.03
CA GLY A 607 -0.11 7.78 11.82
C GLY A 607 0.38 7.28 13.17
N LEU A 608 1.36 6.37 13.17
CA LEU A 608 1.90 5.77 14.40
C LEU A 608 2.95 6.67 15.08
N GLY A 609 3.67 7.51 14.33
CA GLY A 609 4.54 8.53 14.93
C GLY A 609 3.79 9.56 15.78
N ALA A 610 2.51 9.81 15.51
CA ALA A 610 1.67 10.69 16.32
C ALA A 610 1.14 10.02 17.61
N SER A 611 0.98 8.69 17.64
CA SER A 611 0.59 7.93 18.83
C SER A 611 1.77 7.41 19.66
N SER A 612 2.97 7.31 19.08
CA SER A 612 4.21 6.85 19.74
C SER A 612 4.74 7.79 20.85
N GLY A 613 3.97 8.82 21.24
CA GLY A 613 4.19 9.64 22.43
C GLY A 613 3.97 8.90 23.76
N GLY A 614 3.66 7.60 23.77
CA GLY A 614 3.46 6.81 25.00
C GLY A 614 4.65 6.84 25.98
N GLU A 615 5.88 7.06 25.49
CA GLU A 615 7.05 7.27 26.34
C GLU A 615 7.01 8.58 27.18
N ASP A 616 6.28 9.61 26.75
CA ASP A 616 6.13 10.83 27.56
C ASP A 616 5.16 10.59 28.73
N GLY A 617 4.14 9.74 28.54
CA GLY A 617 3.28 9.28 29.63
C GLY A 617 4.04 8.52 30.73
N ASP A 618 5.07 7.73 30.36
CA ASP A 618 5.88 7.00 31.35
C ASP A 618 6.80 7.92 32.18
N LYS A 619 7.20 9.07 31.63
CA LYS A 619 8.05 10.07 32.32
C LYS A 619 7.28 10.86 33.38
N ASP A 620 5.99 11.09 33.14
CA ASP A 620 5.11 11.80 34.08
C ASP A 620 4.56 10.88 35.19
N MET A 621 4.71 9.55 35.05
CA MET A 621 4.32 8.57 36.09
C MET A 621 5.38 8.42 37.19
N PRO A 622 4.97 8.20 38.45
CA PRO A 622 5.90 8.00 39.55
C PRO A 622 6.71 6.70 39.38
N PRO A 623 7.97 6.64 39.84
CA PRO A 623 8.74 5.40 39.87
C PRO A 623 8.17 4.45 40.93
N LEU A 624 7.98 3.18 40.56
CA LEU A 624 7.54 2.12 41.45
C LEU A 624 8.66 1.80 42.47
N PRO A 625 8.34 1.69 43.78
CA PRO A 625 9.28 1.19 44.77
C PRO A 625 9.81 -0.21 44.43
N LYS A 626 10.95 -0.60 45.00
CA LYS A 626 11.45 -1.99 44.89
C LYS A 626 10.59 -2.94 45.71
N MET A 627 10.37 -4.15 45.18
CA MET A 627 9.60 -5.20 45.85
C MET A 627 10.16 -5.55 47.25
N GLU A 628 9.33 -5.37 48.28
CA GLU A 628 9.68 -5.62 49.68
C GLU A 628 8.86 -6.73 50.36
N HIS A 629 7.63 -7.03 49.92
CA HIS A 629 6.70 -7.93 50.61
C HIS A 629 6.04 -8.99 49.69
N ASP A 630 5.23 -8.58 48.71
CA ASP A 630 4.49 -9.51 47.83
C ASP A 630 4.01 -8.90 46.51
N LEU A 631 3.72 -9.80 45.55
CA LEU A 631 3.07 -9.50 44.27
C LEU A 631 1.68 -10.15 44.28
N ARG A 632 0.63 -9.36 44.11
CA ARG A 632 -0.77 -9.80 44.16
C ARG A 632 -1.44 -9.60 42.82
N VAL A 633 -2.10 -10.63 42.35
CA VAL A 633 -3.02 -10.56 41.21
C VAL A 633 -4.43 -10.56 41.80
N GLU A 634 -5.20 -9.49 41.58
CA GLU A 634 -6.52 -9.30 42.19
C GLU A 634 -7.62 -9.31 41.12
N LYS A 635 -8.39 -10.41 41.03
CA LYS A 635 -9.52 -10.58 40.12
C LYS A 635 -9.21 -10.23 38.65
N LEU A 636 -8.06 -10.65 38.15
CA LEU A 636 -7.59 -10.32 36.81
C LEU A 636 -8.49 -10.93 35.72
N VAL A 637 -8.90 -10.10 34.77
CA VAL A 637 -9.78 -10.44 33.64
C VAL A 637 -9.08 -10.03 32.33
N PHE A 638 -9.06 -10.92 31.34
CA PHE A 638 -8.45 -10.63 30.04
C PHE A 638 -9.10 -11.39 28.87
N LYS A 639 -9.22 -10.71 27.73
CA LYS A 639 -9.67 -11.20 26.42
C LYS A 639 -8.81 -10.67 25.28
N TYR A 640 -8.40 -11.54 24.36
CA TYR A 640 -7.80 -11.11 23.08
C TYR A 640 -8.84 -10.45 22.16
N ASP A 641 -10.00 -11.09 21.97
CA ASP A 641 -11.15 -10.47 21.28
C ASP A 641 -12.11 -9.87 22.31
N LYS A 642 -12.18 -8.53 22.34
CA LYS A 642 -13.07 -7.77 23.24
C LYS A 642 -14.56 -7.86 22.82
N ALA A 643 -14.87 -8.39 21.64
CA ALA A 643 -16.24 -8.73 21.22
C ALA A 643 -16.66 -10.17 21.60
N SER A 644 -15.71 -11.05 21.96
CA SER A 644 -16.00 -12.43 22.37
C SER A 644 -16.54 -12.48 23.79
N GLU A 645 -17.40 -13.46 24.10
CA GLU A 645 -17.78 -13.76 25.49
C GLU A 645 -16.69 -14.56 26.24
N ASN A 646 -15.81 -15.27 25.54
CA ASN A 646 -14.80 -16.16 26.12
C ASN A 646 -13.68 -15.40 26.84
N TYR A 647 -13.56 -15.59 28.16
CA TYR A 647 -12.48 -15.04 28.97
C TYR A 647 -11.26 -15.98 28.99
N ILE A 648 -10.07 -15.45 28.73
CA ILE A 648 -8.80 -16.21 28.82
C ILE A 648 -8.25 -16.19 30.25
N LEU A 649 -8.37 -15.04 30.92
CA LEU A 649 -8.23 -14.90 32.37
C LEU A 649 -9.56 -14.39 32.93
N ASN A 650 -10.03 -14.98 34.03
CA ASN A 650 -11.41 -14.86 34.47
C ASN A 650 -11.49 -14.70 36.00
N GLU A 651 -11.39 -13.47 36.51
CA GLU A 651 -11.26 -13.15 37.95
C GLU A 651 -10.06 -13.85 38.63
N LEU A 652 -8.98 -14.11 37.89
CA LEU A 652 -7.80 -14.80 38.41
C LEU A 652 -7.24 -14.04 39.62
N THR A 653 -7.05 -14.74 40.73
CA THR A 653 -6.54 -14.16 41.98
C THR A 653 -5.42 -15.04 42.51
N ALA A 654 -4.28 -14.43 42.87
CA ALA A 654 -3.10 -15.12 43.39
C ALA A 654 -2.26 -14.15 44.25
N THR A 655 -1.46 -14.66 45.17
CA THR A 655 -0.50 -13.87 45.97
C THR A 655 0.83 -14.59 46.00
N ILE A 656 1.90 -13.90 45.61
CA ILE A 656 3.24 -14.45 45.43
C ILE A 656 4.18 -13.72 46.41
N PRO A 657 4.62 -14.37 47.50
CA PRO A 657 5.49 -13.76 48.50
C PRO A 657 6.85 -13.35 47.92
N ARG A 658 7.47 -12.33 48.50
CA ARG A 658 8.84 -11.96 48.12
C ARG A 658 9.82 -13.10 48.40
N GLY A 659 10.65 -13.42 47.40
CA GLY A 659 11.69 -14.44 47.52
C GLY A 659 11.19 -15.88 47.46
N SER A 660 9.90 -16.15 47.22
CA SER A 660 9.44 -17.50 46.93
C SER A 660 9.88 -17.97 45.54
N TYR A 661 10.06 -19.27 45.38
CA TYR A 661 10.02 -19.92 44.06
C TYR A 661 8.61 -20.42 43.78
N THR A 662 7.89 -19.71 42.90
CA THR A 662 6.49 -20.00 42.56
C THR A 662 6.36 -20.56 41.15
N CYS A 663 5.85 -21.79 41.01
CA CYS A 663 5.63 -22.45 39.73
C CYS A 663 4.18 -22.37 39.26
N ILE A 664 3.97 -22.03 37.99
CA ILE A 664 2.67 -21.92 37.33
C ILE A 664 2.51 -23.10 36.36
N VAL A 665 1.53 -23.95 36.64
CA VAL A 665 1.27 -25.21 35.93
C VAL A 665 -0.19 -25.32 35.50
N GLY A 666 -0.50 -26.22 34.57
CA GLY A 666 -1.85 -26.44 34.06
C GLY A 666 -1.87 -26.82 32.57
N PRO A 667 -3.02 -27.28 32.04
CA PRO A 667 -3.14 -27.71 30.65
C PRO A 667 -2.85 -26.60 29.63
N SER A 668 -2.62 -26.99 28.38
CA SER A 668 -2.49 -26.04 27.27
C SER A 668 -3.76 -25.19 27.12
N GLY A 669 -3.60 -23.90 26.83
CA GLY A 669 -4.73 -22.96 26.70
C GLY A 669 -5.32 -22.42 28.00
N CYS A 670 -4.90 -22.87 29.20
CA CYS A 670 -5.51 -22.40 30.46
C CYS A 670 -5.15 -20.97 30.91
N GLY A 671 -4.36 -20.24 30.12
CA GLY A 671 -4.01 -18.82 30.35
C GLY A 671 -2.58 -18.52 30.82
N LYS A 672 -1.72 -19.53 31.04
CA LYS A 672 -0.36 -19.36 31.64
C LYS A 672 0.47 -18.22 31.02
N SER A 673 0.76 -18.29 29.72
CA SER A 673 1.55 -17.28 28.99
C SER A 673 0.82 -15.94 28.86
N THR A 674 -0.52 -15.94 28.95
CA THR A 674 -1.34 -14.71 28.98
C THR A 674 -1.21 -13.98 30.33
N LEU A 675 -1.16 -14.74 31.44
CA LEU A 675 -0.85 -14.18 32.76
C LEU A 675 0.57 -13.59 32.79
N LEU A 676 1.56 -14.27 32.20
CA LEU A 676 2.89 -13.67 32.02
C LEU A 676 2.85 -12.41 31.14
N ALA A 677 2.10 -12.39 30.04
CA ALA A 677 1.96 -11.21 29.18
C ALA A 677 1.35 -10.00 29.93
N CYS A 678 0.37 -10.24 30.80
CA CYS A 678 -0.17 -9.19 31.69
C CYS A 678 0.85 -8.74 32.75
N LEU A 679 1.58 -9.68 33.37
CA LEU A 679 2.66 -9.36 34.32
C LEU A 679 3.79 -8.54 33.67
N MET A 680 4.08 -8.78 32.39
CA MET A 680 5.06 -8.02 31.59
C MET A 680 4.51 -6.73 31.00
N GLN A 681 3.23 -6.39 31.24
CA GLN A 681 2.54 -5.27 30.59
C GLN A 681 2.67 -5.31 29.04
N PHE A 682 2.71 -6.52 28.46
CA PHE A 682 2.61 -6.78 27.02
C PHE A 682 1.14 -6.86 26.58
N GLN A 683 0.23 -7.03 27.54
CA GLN A 683 -1.22 -7.04 27.37
C GLN A 683 -1.85 -6.33 28.58
N ASP A 684 -2.66 -5.31 28.35
CA ASP A 684 -3.41 -4.63 29.39
C ASP A 684 -4.62 -5.46 29.81
N ALA A 685 -4.91 -5.53 31.11
CA ALA A 685 -6.05 -6.27 31.63
C ALA A 685 -7.38 -5.54 31.38
N ASP A 686 -8.43 -6.29 31.01
CA ASP A 686 -9.79 -5.76 30.87
C ASP A 686 -10.48 -5.51 32.22
N GLY A 687 -9.92 -6.08 33.30
CA GLY A 687 -10.41 -5.88 34.67
C GLY A 687 -9.52 -6.55 35.72
N GLY A 688 -9.77 -6.21 36.99
CA GLY A 688 -8.88 -6.54 38.10
C GLY A 688 -7.71 -5.55 38.21
N CYS A 689 -6.67 -5.93 38.96
CA CYS A 689 -5.39 -5.22 38.99
C CYS A 689 -4.23 -6.14 39.37
N ILE A 690 -2.99 -5.68 39.16
CA ILE A 690 -1.77 -6.39 39.57
C ILE A 690 -0.99 -5.45 40.50
N ARG A 691 -0.83 -5.82 41.77
CA ARG A 691 -0.17 -5.01 42.79
C ARG A 691 1.20 -5.55 43.15
N LEU A 692 2.18 -4.66 43.27
CA LEU A 692 3.47 -4.92 43.90
C LEU A 692 3.51 -4.12 45.23
N ASP A 693 3.56 -4.84 46.36
CA ASP A 693 3.43 -4.27 47.72
C ASP A 693 2.22 -3.34 47.90
N GLY A 694 1.08 -3.74 47.33
CA GLY A 694 -0.16 -2.95 47.34
C GLY A 694 -0.29 -1.89 46.24
N HIS A 695 0.82 -1.50 45.59
CA HIS A 695 0.86 -0.53 44.50
C HIS A 695 0.49 -1.19 43.17
N ASP A 696 -0.62 -0.77 42.56
CA ASP A 696 -1.07 -1.27 41.26
C ASP A 696 -0.15 -0.81 40.13
N ILE A 697 0.52 -1.75 39.46
CA ILE A 697 1.67 -1.52 38.56
C ILE A 697 1.33 -0.67 37.33
N PHE A 698 0.05 -0.54 36.98
CA PHE A 698 -0.43 0.30 35.88
C PHE A 698 -0.53 1.80 36.23
N ASN A 699 -0.27 2.19 37.48
CA ASN A 699 -0.27 3.59 37.93
C ASN A 699 1.15 4.17 38.16
N PHE A 700 2.19 3.43 37.76
CA PHE A 700 3.61 3.75 37.96
C PHE A 700 4.37 3.54 36.64
N SER A 701 5.56 4.12 36.52
CA SER A 701 6.40 3.97 35.32
C SER A 701 6.68 2.49 35.02
N LYS A 702 6.27 2.04 33.83
CA LYS A 702 6.57 0.73 33.26
C LYS A 702 8.08 0.49 33.22
N LYS A 703 8.88 1.52 32.91
CA LYS A 703 10.34 1.44 32.98
C LYS A 703 10.81 1.09 34.40
N SER A 704 10.28 1.75 35.43
CA SER A 704 10.70 1.49 36.83
C SER A 704 10.31 0.09 37.34
N PHE A 705 9.19 -0.46 36.87
CA PHE A 705 8.83 -1.86 37.11
C PHE A 705 9.75 -2.83 36.35
N MET A 706 10.08 -2.51 35.09
CA MET A 706 11.03 -3.30 34.29
C MET A 706 12.46 -3.22 34.79
N ASP A 707 12.90 -2.13 35.43
CA ASP A 707 14.26 -1.97 35.99
C ASP A 707 14.49 -2.79 37.27
N GLN A 708 13.43 -3.38 37.84
CA GLN A 708 13.53 -4.40 38.90
C GLN A 708 13.06 -5.80 38.47
N THR A 709 12.63 -5.96 37.21
CA THR A 709 12.12 -7.23 36.66
C THR A 709 13.07 -7.76 35.58
N ALA A 710 13.26 -9.08 35.51
CA ALA A 710 13.93 -9.73 34.39
C ALA A 710 13.10 -10.90 33.86
N VAL A 711 13.23 -11.19 32.57
CA VAL A 711 12.47 -12.23 31.88
C VAL A 711 13.41 -13.15 31.11
N VAL A 712 13.16 -14.45 31.15
CA VAL A 712 13.74 -15.43 30.23
C VAL A 712 12.60 -16.14 29.49
N PHE A 713 12.45 -15.82 28.20
CA PHE A 713 11.47 -16.45 27.31
C PHE A 713 11.96 -17.81 26.81
N GLN A 714 11.03 -18.64 26.34
CA GLN A 714 11.29 -19.93 25.71
C GLN A 714 12.25 -19.78 24.51
N ASP A 715 11.93 -18.86 23.60
CA ASP A 715 12.84 -18.35 22.57
C ASP A 715 13.19 -16.88 22.87
N GLY A 716 14.21 -16.68 23.71
CA GLY A 716 14.62 -15.36 24.20
C GLY A 716 15.46 -14.51 23.24
N GLY A 717 15.75 -15.00 22.03
CA GLY A 717 16.49 -14.29 20.97
C GLY A 717 17.95 -13.94 21.27
N ILE A 718 18.84 -14.21 20.31
CA ILE A 718 20.23 -13.72 20.35
C ILE A 718 20.38 -12.59 19.32
N LEU A 719 20.63 -11.38 19.82
CA LEU A 719 20.83 -10.19 19.01
C LEU A 719 22.23 -10.22 18.39
N ASN A 720 22.37 -9.72 17.16
CA ASN A 720 23.66 -9.65 16.46
C ASN A 720 24.64 -8.74 17.25
N GLY A 721 25.68 -9.32 17.84
CA GLY A 721 26.65 -8.65 18.71
C GLY A 721 27.57 -9.67 19.38
N THR A 722 28.44 -9.25 20.30
CA THR A 722 29.24 -10.20 21.09
C THR A 722 28.39 -10.96 22.13
N ILE A 723 28.95 -12.00 22.75
CA ILE A 723 28.32 -12.63 23.93
C ILE A 723 28.26 -11.61 25.09
N PHE A 724 29.30 -10.78 25.26
CA PHE A 724 29.27 -9.69 26.25
C PHE A 724 28.16 -8.67 26.01
N ASP A 725 27.93 -8.23 24.77
CA ASP A 725 26.81 -7.32 24.43
C ASP A 725 25.47 -7.96 24.76
N ASN A 726 25.32 -9.24 24.38
CA ASN A 726 24.09 -10.00 24.64
C ASN A 726 23.76 -10.15 26.12
N ILE A 727 24.77 -10.19 27.00
CA ILE A 727 24.58 -10.17 28.47
C ILE A 727 24.32 -8.73 28.95
N ARG A 728 25.09 -7.76 28.45
CA ARG A 728 25.01 -6.33 28.81
C ARG A 728 23.67 -5.68 28.45
N TYR A 729 22.89 -6.22 27.51
CA TYR A 729 21.50 -5.77 27.30
C TYR A 729 20.60 -5.92 28.55
N GLY A 730 20.93 -6.79 29.50
CA GLY A 730 20.24 -6.85 30.79
C GLY A 730 20.50 -5.64 31.69
N ASN A 731 21.71 -5.08 31.62
CA ASN A 731 22.15 -3.92 32.38
C ASN A 731 23.27 -3.20 31.60
N VAL A 732 22.92 -2.11 30.91
CA VAL A 732 23.84 -1.38 30.01
C VAL A 732 25.08 -0.82 30.74
N GLY A 733 24.97 -0.59 32.06
CA GLY A 733 26.09 -0.14 32.90
C GLY A 733 27.00 -1.25 33.43
N ALA A 734 26.76 -2.53 33.09
CA ALA A 734 27.53 -3.67 33.60
C ALA A 734 28.97 -3.70 33.05
N SER A 735 29.94 -3.86 33.94
CA SER A 735 31.33 -4.13 33.56
C SER A 735 31.49 -5.54 32.99
N ASN A 736 32.61 -5.84 32.31
CA ASN A 736 32.87 -7.20 31.85
C ASN A 736 32.90 -8.20 33.03
N ALA A 737 33.33 -7.77 34.22
CA ALA A 737 33.31 -8.59 35.43
C ALA A 737 31.88 -8.88 35.96
N ASP A 738 30.95 -7.92 35.87
CA ASP A 738 29.53 -8.17 36.17
C ASP A 738 28.91 -9.15 35.17
N CYS A 739 29.26 -9.03 33.88
CA CYS A 739 28.82 -9.97 32.85
C CYS A 739 29.42 -11.37 33.04
N GLU A 740 30.68 -11.48 33.49
CA GLU A 740 31.31 -12.75 33.85
C GLU A 740 30.69 -13.38 35.11
N GLU A 741 30.35 -12.58 36.15
CA GLU A 741 29.59 -13.08 37.31
C GLU A 741 28.24 -13.65 36.87
N ALA A 742 27.51 -12.93 36.02
CA ALA A 742 26.23 -13.39 35.48
C ALA A 742 26.39 -14.64 34.58
N ALA A 743 27.45 -14.73 33.80
CA ALA A 743 27.75 -15.90 32.98
C ALA A 743 28.19 -17.12 33.83
N GLN A 744 28.86 -16.92 34.96
CA GLN A 744 29.15 -18.00 35.92
C GLN A 744 27.87 -18.46 36.61
N ALA A 745 27.02 -17.52 37.05
CA ALA A 745 25.73 -17.82 37.68
C ALA A 745 24.76 -18.56 36.73
N ALA A 746 24.77 -18.24 35.44
CA ALA A 746 24.01 -18.96 34.41
C ALA A 746 24.68 -20.26 33.91
N ARG A 747 25.83 -20.67 34.49
CA ARG A 747 26.65 -21.81 34.05
C ARG A 747 27.01 -21.78 32.56
N LEU A 748 27.17 -20.57 32.04
CA LEU A 748 27.61 -20.26 30.68
C LEU A 748 29.15 -20.22 30.59
N ALA A 749 29.82 -19.68 31.61
CA ALA A 749 31.29 -19.74 31.73
C ALA A 749 31.83 -21.17 31.99
N GLU A 750 30.96 -22.07 32.47
CA GLU A 750 31.25 -23.50 32.61
C GLU A 750 31.19 -24.24 31.26
N CYS A 751 30.45 -23.71 30.28
CA CYS A 751 30.34 -24.33 28.95
C CYS A 751 31.71 -24.40 28.28
N ARG A 752 32.18 -25.63 28.02
CA ARG A 752 33.37 -25.93 27.20
C ARG A 752 33.38 -25.11 25.89
N PHE A 753 32.22 -24.95 25.27
CA PHE A 753 31.99 -24.09 24.09
C PHE A 753 32.65 -22.70 24.19
N ILE A 754 32.53 -21.94 25.30
CA ILE A 754 33.16 -20.60 25.41
C ILE A 754 34.69 -20.69 25.53
N LYS A 755 35.22 -21.80 26.04
CA LYS A 755 36.66 -22.05 26.16
C LYS A 755 37.29 -22.58 24.86
N ASP A 756 36.48 -23.26 24.04
CA ASP A 756 36.84 -23.73 22.71
C ASP A 756 36.63 -22.64 21.63
N LEU A 757 35.95 -21.53 21.96
CA LEU A 757 35.83 -20.34 21.10
C LEU A 757 37.11 -19.49 21.10
N LYS A 758 37.64 -19.23 19.90
CA LYS A 758 38.89 -18.46 19.67
C LYS A 758 38.91 -17.10 20.39
N ASP A 759 37.78 -16.39 20.36
CA ASP A 759 37.66 -15.01 20.87
C ASP A 759 36.79 -14.95 22.15
N GLY A 760 36.47 -16.11 22.76
CA GLY A 760 35.77 -16.20 24.04
C GLY A 760 34.44 -15.46 24.07
N PHE A 761 34.22 -14.63 25.11
CA PHE A 761 33.03 -13.78 25.25
C PHE A 761 32.93 -12.63 24.24
N GLU A 762 34.04 -12.25 23.59
CA GLU A 762 34.06 -11.25 22.49
C GLU A 762 33.65 -11.88 21.14
N THR A 763 33.37 -13.19 21.10
CA THR A 763 32.86 -13.87 19.90
C THR A 763 31.51 -13.28 19.48
N VAL A 764 31.40 -12.88 18.22
CA VAL A 764 30.14 -12.39 17.63
C VAL A 764 29.17 -13.57 17.42
N VAL A 765 27.94 -13.39 17.90
CA VAL A 765 26.83 -14.34 17.86
C VAL A 765 25.56 -13.65 17.32
N GLY A 766 24.60 -14.44 16.83
CA GLY A 766 23.34 -13.96 16.28
C GLY A 766 22.99 -14.59 14.93
N GLN A 767 21.87 -14.17 14.34
CA GLN A 767 21.24 -14.79 13.17
C GLN A 767 22.08 -14.72 11.87
N HIS A 768 23.14 -13.89 11.85
CA HIS A 768 24.09 -13.78 10.73
C HIS A 768 25.55 -14.01 11.16
N ALA A 769 25.78 -14.54 12.36
CA ALA A 769 27.13 -14.86 12.83
C ALA A 769 27.65 -16.17 12.21
N THR A 770 28.98 -16.33 12.17
CA THR A 770 29.63 -17.59 11.77
C THR A 770 29.57 -18.66 12.87
N CYS A 771 29.20 -18.29 14.09
CA CYS A 771 29.03 -19.18 15.23
C CYS A 771 27.54 -19.51 15.45
N ASN A 772 27.12 -20.71 15.05
CA ASN A 772 25.80 -21.24 15.38
C ASN A 772 25.79 -21.75 16.82
N LEU A 773 24.89 -21.18 17.64
CA LEU A 773 24.63 -21.62 19.01
C LEU A 773 23.63 -22.78 19.03
N SER A 774 23.77 -23.70 19.98
CA SER A 774 22.68 -24.63 20.30
C SER A 774 21.59 -23.93 21.13
N GLY A 775 20.36 -24.45 21.13
CA GLY A 775 19.25 -23.88 21.91
C GLY A 775 19.61 -23.71 23.39
N GLY A 776 20.22 -24.72 24.02
CA GLY A 776 20.69 -24.63 25.40
C GLY A 776 21.87 -23.67 25.63
N GLN A 777 22.69 -23.35 24.61
CA GLN A 777 23.70 -22.29 24.72
C GLN A 777 23.04 -20.91 24.66
N ALA A 778 22.14 -20.69 23.70
CA ALA A 778 21.37 -19.45 23.59
C ALA A 778 20.53 -19.19 24.86
N GLN A 779 19.86 -20.20 25.39
CA GLN A 779 19.04 -20.09 26.61
C GLN A 779 19.89 -19.75 27.85
N ARG A 780 21.13 -20.29 27.97
CA ARG A 780 22.10 -19.85 29.00
C ARG A 780 22.58 -18.40 28.82
N ILE A 781 22.69 -17.89 27.58
CA ILE A 781 22.99 -16.46 27.32
C ILE A 781 21.81 -15.58 27.73
N CYS A 782 20.57 -15.96 27.41
CA CYS A 782 19.37 -15.27 27.87
C CYS A 782 19.24 -15.27 29.40
N LEU A 783 19.62 -16.37 30.06
CA LEU A 783 19.68 -16.44 31.52
C LEU A 783 20.76 -15.52 32.11
N ALA A 784 21.96 -15.48 31.52
CA ALA A 784 23.02 -14.55 31.92
C ALA A 784 22.60 -13.08 31.74
N ARG A 785 21.92 -12.75 30.62
CA ARG A 785 21.30 -11.45 30.36
C ARG A 785 20.32 -11.07 31.48
N ALA A 786 19.45 -11.99 31.89
CA ALA A 786 18.49 -11.75 32.97
C ALA A 786 19.17 -11.56 34.34
N LEU A 787 20.17 -12.39 34.69
CA LEU A 787 20.89 -12.30 35.96
C LEU A 787 21.77 -11.04 36.06
N CYS A 788 22.34 -10.54 34.96
CA CYS A 788 23.11 -9.30 34.88
C CYS A 788 22.31 -8.06 35.33
N ARG A 789 20.98 -8.12 35.22
CA ARG A 789 20.03 -7.07 35.67
C ARG A 789 19.89 -7.00 37.20
N ARG A 790 20.31 -8.03 37.94
CA ARG A 790 20.15 -8.18 39.41
C ARG A 790 18.71 -7.84 39.87
N PRO A 791 17.68 -8.51 39.31
CA PRO A 791 16.27 -8.17 39.51
C PRO A 791 15.76 -8.52 40.92
N SER A 792 14.61 -7.95 41.29
CA SER A 792 13.82 -8.34 42.46
C SER A 792 12.69 -9.31 42.10
N LEU A 793 12.25 -9.30 40.83
CA LEU A 793 11.28 -10.24 40.26
C LEU A 793 11.85 -10.89 38.99
N MET A 794 11.86 -12.22 38.92
CA MET A 794 12.34 -12.98 37.76
C MET A 794 11.20 -13.81 37.18
N LEU A 795 10.89 -13.62 35.89
CA LEU A 795 9.88 -14.37 35.15
C LEU A 795 10.56 -15.37 34.21
N LEU A 796 10.16 -16.63 34.28
CA LEU A 796 10.67 -17.73 33.45
C LEU A 796 9.50 -18.32 32.66
N ASP A 797 9.55 -18.25 31.33
CA ASP A 797 8.54 -18.83 30.44
C ASP A 797 9.16 -20.03 29.72
N GLU A 798 8.98 -21.23 30.29
CA GLU A 798 9.64 -22.48 29.83
C GLU A 798 11.16 -22.36 29.61
N ALA A 799 11.82 -21.53 30.43
CA ALA A 799 13.21 -21.09 30.32
C ALA A 799 14.29 -22.19 30.48
N THR A 800 13.88 -23.45 30.70
CA THR A 800 14.76 -24.63 30.78
C THR A 800 14.42 -25.70 29.75
N SER A 801 13.40 -25.50 28.93
CA SER A 801 12.88 -26.49 27.97
C SER A 801 13.89 -26.94 26.90
N ALA A 802 14.85 -26.08 26.54
CA ALA A 802 15.92 -26.42 25.58
C ALA A 802 17.20 -26.94 26.25
N LEU A 803 17.16 -27.24 27.55
CA LEU A 803 18.26 -27.81 28.33
C LEU A 803 18.09 -29.31 28.56
N ASP A 804 19.24 -29.99 28.66
CA ASP A 804 19.38 -31.34 29.19
C ASP A 804 19.00 -31.41 30.69
N PRO A 805 18.45 -32.53 31.21
CA PRO A 805 17.97 -32.62 32.58
C PRO A 805 19.04 -32.36 33.66
N GLU A 806 20.30 -32.75 33.42
CA GLU A 806 21.41 -32.52 34.36
C GLU A 806 21.75 -31.03 34.49
N THR A 807 21.81 -30.32 33.36
CA THR A 807 21.94 -28.85 33.34
C THR A 807 20.71 -28.17 33.93
N GLU A 808 19.50 -28.60 33.58
CA GLU A 808 18.24 -28.03 34.08
C GLU A 808 18.20 -28.06 35.60
N ALA A 809 18.34 -29.23 36.22
CA ALA A 809 18.41 -29.37 37.68
C ALA A 809 19.56 -28.54 38.29
N SER A 810 20.72 -28.52 37.63
CA SER A 810 21.87 -27.71 38.02
C SER A 810 21.62 -26.20 38.00
N ILE A 811 20.83 -25.70 37.04
CA ILE A 811 20.47 -24.27 36.90
C ILE A 811 19.34 -23.92 37.87
N VAL A 812 18.31 -24.75 38.01
CA VAL A 812 17.22 -24.56 38.99
C VAL A 812 17.78 -24.47 40.41
N ALA A 813 18.63 -25.42 40.84
CA ALA A 813 19.31 -25.35 42.14
C ALA A 813 20.26 -24.13 42.30
N THR A 814 20.72 -23.55 41.19
CA THR A 814 21.50 -22.29 41.21
C THR A 814 20.58 -21.08 41.39
N LEU A 815 19.40 -21.09 40.76
CA LEU A 815 18.37 -20.04 40.88
C LEU A 815 17.71 -20.03 42.27
N GLU A 816 17.39 -21.20 42.85
CA GLU A 816 16.93 -21.33 44.25
C GLU A 816 17.91 -20.70 45.24
N ARG A 817 19.21 -20.99 45.07
CA ARG A 817 20.30 -20.43 45.88
C ARG A 817 20.45 -18.92 45.66
N LEU A 818 20.20 -18.41 44.45
CA LEU A 818 20.24 -16.97 44.14
C LEU A 818 19.02 -16.24 44.71
N SER A 819 17.81 -16.80 44.59
CA SER A 819 16.61 -16.33 45.29
C SER A 819 16.90 -16.17 46.79
N SER A 820 17.35 -17.26 47.43
CA SER A 820 17.66 -17.31 48.87
C SER A 820 18.75 -16.31 49.30
N LYS A 821 19.69 -15.97 48.41
CA LYS A 821 20.80 -15.04 48.71
C LYS A 821 20.45 -13.58 48.42
N MET A 822 19.55 -13.32 47.48
CA MET A 822 19.23 -11.96 46.98
C MET A 822 17.82 -11.49 47.36
N ASN A 823 17.01 -12.33 48.00
CA ASN A 823 15.56 -12.14 48.22
C ASN A 823 14.82 -11.80 46.91
N MET A 824 15.17 -12.53 45.84
CA MET A 824 14.66 -12.39 44.48
C MET A 824 13.49 -13.35 44.27
N THR A 825 12.30 -12.83 44.01
CA THR A 825 11.10 -13.62 43.72
C THR A 825 11.20 -14.26 42.34
N ILE A 826 10.88 -15.56 42.21
CA ILE A 826 10.93 -16.26 40.93
C ILE A 826 9.54 -16.81 40.59
N ILE A 827 9.04 -16.47 39.41
CA ILE A 827 7.80 -17.01 38.84
C ILE A 827 8.16 -17.83 37.60
N SER A 828 7.80 -19.11 37.58
CA SER A 828 8.16 -20.03 36.50
C SER A 828 6.95 -20.73 35.89
N VAL A 829 6.64 -20.44 34.63
CA VAL A 829 5.72 -21.27 33.83
C VAL A 829 6.49 -22.50 33.33
N THR A 830 5.94 -23.68 33.58
CA THR A 830 6.57 -24.94 33.20
C THR A 830 5.57 -26.01 32.78
N HIS A 831 5.95 -26.78 31.77
CA HIS A 831 5.32 -28.06 31.41
C HIS A 831 6.11 -29.27 31.97
N ARG A 832 7.34 -29.07 32.49
CA ARG A 832 8.15 -30.11 33.15
C ARG A 832 7.87 -30.11 34.66
N LEU A 833 6.98 -31.01 35.11
CA LEU A 833 6.59 -31.11 36.53
C LEU A 833 7.76 -31.37 37.49
N SER A 834 8.87 -31.93 37.00
CA SER A 834 10.14 -32.04 37.74
C SER A 834 10.66 -30.70 38.29
N THR A 835 10.46 -29.60 37.56
CA THR A 835 10.83 -28.24 38.01
C THR A 835 9.86 -27.66 39.05
N ALA A 836 8.69 -28.28 39.26
CA ALA A 836 7.73 -27.88 40.29
C ALA A 836 7.94 -28.60 41.64
N LEU A 837 8.78 -29.65 41.71
CA LEU A 837 9.07 -30.39 42.95
C LEU A 837 9.59 -29.48 44.08
N ASN A 838 10.53 -28.59 43.75
CA ASN A 838 11.20 -27.71 44.70
C ASN A 838 10.46 -26.37 44.93
N ALA A 839 9.30 -26.16 44.32
CA ALA A 839 8.59 -24.89 44.41
C ALA A 839 8.02 -24.65 45.81
N ASP A 840 8.23 -23.44 46.36
CA ASP A 840 7.60 -23.00 47.60
C ASP A 840 6.08 -22.95 47.50
N GLN A 841 5.59 -22.69 46.29
CA GLN A 841 4.19 -22.50 45.94
C GLN A 841 3.98 -22.95 44.50
N ILE A 842 2.97 -23.78 44.26
CA ILE A 842 2.50 -24.17 42.94
C ILE A 842 1.11 -23.58 42.73
N LEU A 843 0.92 -22.87 41.62
CA LEU A 843 -0.33 -22.30 41.16
C LEU A 843 -0.85 -23.11 39.98
N VAL A 844 -1.95 -23.83 40.16
CA VAL A 844 -2.54 -24.70 39.14
C VAL A 844 -3.64 -23.93 38.42
N LEU A 845 -3.40 -23.53 37.17
CA LEU A 845 -4.34 -22.78 36.35
C LEU A 845 -5.25 -23.72 35.56
N ASN A 846 -6.57 -23.49 35.64
CA ASN A 846 -7.57 -24.14 34.81
C ASN A 846 -8.62 -23.11 34.36
N ALA A 847 -9.01 -23.12 33.09
CA ALA A 847 -10.01 -22.22 32.50
C ALA A 847 -9.87 -20.72 32.93
N GLY A 848 -8.64 -20.19 32.95
CA GLY A 848 -8.37 -18.79 33.31
C GLY A 848 -8.48 -18.45 34.80
N ARG A 849 -8.52 -19.46 35.69
CA ARG A 849 -8.60 -19.33 37.16
C ARG A 849 -7.53 -20.18 37.84
N VAL A 850 -7.11 -19.81 39.05
CA VAL A 850 -6.37 -20.72 39.94
C VAL A 850 -7.37 -21.73 40.49
N ALA A 851 -7.16 -23.02 40.18
CA ALA A 851 -7.99 -24.12 40.66
C ALA A 851 -7.43 -24.73 41.95
N GLU A 852 -6.11 -24.82 42.07
CA GLU A 852 -5.41 -25.32 43.26
C GLU A 852 -4.15 -24.51 43.55
N GLU A 853 -3.83 -24.38 44.83
CA GLU A 853 -2.63 -23.75 45.36
C GLU A 853 -2.05 -24.58 46.51
N GLY A 854 -0.72 -24.67 46.59
CA GLY A 854 0.01 -25.34 47.68
C GLY A 854 1.43 -25.76 47.28
N ARG A 855 2.14 -26.44 48.19
CA ARG A 855 3.40 -27.15 47.88
C ARG A 855 3.15 -28.50 47.22
N TYR A 856 4.15 -29.04 46.53
CA TYR A 856 4.10 -30.30 45.79
C TYR A 856 3.37 -31.43 46.54
N ASP A 857 3.88 -31.83 47.71
CA ASP A 857 3.32 -32.93 48.51
C ASP A 857 1.86 -32.70 48.88
N ALA A 858 1.50 -31.45 49.19
CA ALA A 858 0.15 -31.06 49.59
C ALA A 858 -0.83 -31.02 48.42
N LEU A 859 -0.37 -30.84 47.19
CA LEU A 859 -1.20 -30.95 45.98
C LEU A 859 -1.34 -32.41 45.51
N VAL A 860 -0.27 -33.20 45.60
CA VAL A 860 -0.32 -34.65 45.34
C VAL A 860 -1.30 -35.32 46.34
N GLN A 861 -1.22 -35.01 47.62
CA GLN A 861 -2.13 -35.56 48.64
C GLN A 861 -3.60 -35.12 48.49
N LYS A 862 -3.91 -34.02 47.79
CA LYS A 862 -5.30 -33.62 47.49
C LYS A 862 -5.98 -34.50 46.44
N GLY A 863 -5.21 -35.23 45.62
CA GLY A 863 -5.77 -36.04 44.52
C GLY A 863 -6.45 -35.21 43.41
N GLY A 864 -6.09 -33.93 43.28
CA GLY A 864 -6.71 -32.99 42.34
C GLY A 864 -6.16 -33.01 40.92
N LEU A 865 -6.38 -31.93 40.18
CA LEU A 865 -5.88 -31.71 38.82
C LEU A 865 -4.34 -31.74 38.78
N PHE A 866 -3.66 -31.31 39.85
CA PHE A 866 -2.20 -31.46 39.94
C PHE A 866 -1.77 -32.93 39.98
N TYR A 867 -2.44 -33.75 40.81
CA TYR A 867 -2.18 -35.19 40.91
C TYR A 867 -2.43 -35.89 39.57
N GLU A 868 -3.53 -35.56 38.87
CA GLU A 868 -3.79 -36.05 37.53
C GLU A 868 -2.68 -35.72 36.52
N MET A 869 -2.11 -34.51 36.58
CA MET A 869 -1.01 -34.13 35.69
C MET A 869 0.27 -34.91 36.01
N VAL A 870 0.60 -35.11 37.29
CA VAL A 870 1.75 -35.94 37.71
C VAL A 870 1.57 -37.39 37.24
N HIS A 871 0.42 -38.02 37.54
CA HIS A 871 0.14 -39.41 37.16
C HIS A 871 0.02 -39.66 35.64
N LYS A 872 -0.18 -38.62 34.83
CA LYS A 872 -0.12 -38.70 33.36
C LYS A 872 1.30 -38.56 32.80
N VAL A 873 2.26 -38.08 33.60
CA VAL A 873 3.69 -37.97 33.23
C VAL A 873 4.50 -39.16 33.76
N ASP A 874 4.14 -39.72 34.91
CA ASP A 874 4.78 -40.91 35.49
C ASP A 874 4.44 -42.23 34.76
N LYS A 875 3.58 -42.18 33.74
CA LYS A 875 3.38 -43.27 32.78
C LYS A 875 4.15 -42.98 31.49
N PRO A 876 5.18 -43.77 31.15
CA PRO A 876 5.64 -43.91 29.76
C PRO A 876 4.53 -44.49 28.87
N ASP A 877 4.68 -44.39 27.56
CA ASP A 877 3.73 -44.88 26.55
C ASP A 877 3.64 -46.42 26.49
N GLU A 878 3.05 -47.05 27.49
CA GLU A 878 2.59 -48.45 27.44
C GLU A 878 1.23 -48.53 26.72
N GLU A 879 1.30 -48.73 25.40
CA GLU A 879 0.30 -49.31 24.50
C GLU A 879 -1.18 -48.90 24.70
N GLU A 880 -1.66 -47.95 23.88
CA GLU A 880 -3.09 -47.89 23.52
C GLU A 880 -3.45 -49.14 22.68
N ASP A 881 -3.70 -50.26 23.35
CA ASP A 881 -4.12 -51.50 22.72
C ASP A 881 -5.50 -51.34 22.05
N ALA A 882 -5.67 -51.97 20.89
CA ALA A 882 -6.64 -51.53 19.90
C ALA A 882 -8.09 -51.83 20.29
N ALA A 883 -8.89 -50.78 20.49
CA ALA A 883 -10.35 -50.91 20.57
C ALA A 883 -10.90 -51.57 19.29
N PRO A 884 -11.68 -52.66 19.39
CA PRO A 884 -12.05 -53.47 18.23
C PRO A 884 -13.04 -52.73 17.33
N VAL A 885 -12.64 -52.46 16.09
CA VAL A 885 -13.51 -51.87 15.07
C VAL A 885 -14.63 -52.84 14.70
N GLU A 886 -15.87 -52.53 15.12
CA GLU A 886 -17.06 -53.19 14.61
C GLU A 886 -17.18 -52.96 13.09
N LYS A 887 -17.35 -54.06 12.34
CA LYS A 887 -17.51 -54.01 10.89
C LYS A 887 -19.00 -53.87 10.55
N PRO A 888 -19.45 -52.79 9.89
CA PRO A 888 -20.78 -52.78 9.28
C PRO A 888 -20.82 -53.75 8.08
N ASP A 889 -21.85 -54.58 8.02
CA ASP A 889 -21.95 -55.68 7.06
C ASP A 889 -22.04 -55.26 5.57
N MET A 890 -21.48 -56.10 4.70
CA MET A 890 -21.66 -55.99 3.26
C MET A 890 -23.07 -56.42 2.83
N VAL A 891 -23.98 -55.45 2.64
CA VAL A 891 -25.29 -55.73 2.01
C VAL A 891 -25.20 -55.59 0.48
N THR A 892 -25.41 -56.71 -0.21
CA THR A 892 -25.17 -56.88 -1.66
C THR A 892 -26.15 -56.09 -2.55
N MET A 893 -25.63 -55.19 -3.40
CA MET A 893 -26.43 -54.56 -4.44
C MET A 893 -26.85 -55.54 -5.55
N THR A 894 -28.11 -55.97 -5.54
CA THR A 894 -28.72 -56.73 -6.64
C THR A 894 -29.68 -55.85 -7.45
N LYS A 895 -29.46 -55.75 -8.77
CA LYS A 895 -30.27 -54.91 -9.67
C LYS A 895 -31.64 -55.53 -9.95
N SER A 896 -32.71 -54.74 -9.90
CA SER A 896 -33.96 -55.02 -10.63
C SER A 896 -34.66 -53.73 -11.08
N ARG A 897 -35.49 -53.81 -12.14
CA ARG A 897 -36.00 -52.64 -12.89
C ARG A 897 -37.30 -52.95 -13.65
N ARG A 898 -38.45 -52.52 -13.11
CA ARG A 898 -39.78 -52.25 -13.74
C ARG A 898 -40.70 -51.67 -12.63
N ARG A 899 -41.54 -50.63 -12.76
CA ARG A 899 -42.28 -49.94 -13.85
C ARG A 899 -43.70 -50.52 -14.09
N GLY A 900 -44.72 -49.71 -13.74
CA GLY A 900 -46.17 -50.01 -13.81
C GLY A 900 -46.74 -50.49 -12.46
N THR A 901 -47.98 -50.17 -12.05
CA THR A 901 -49.01 -49.26 -12.62
C THR A 901 -50.03 -48.90 -11.53
N ALA A 902 -50.62 -47.69 -11.56
CA ALA A 902 -51.71 -47.29 -10.66
C ALA A 902 -53.09 -47.79 -11.17
N PRO A 903 -54.13 -47.81 -10.31
CA PRO A 903 -55.13 -46.73 -10.43
C PRO A 903 -55.80 -46.23 -9.12
N ARG A 904 -56.28 -44.97 -9.17
CA ARG A 904 -57.55 -44.36 -8.67
C ARG A 904 -58.42 -45.17 -7.67
N ARG A 905 -59.15 -44.58 -6.72
CA ARG A 905 -59.57 -43.18 -6.37
C ARG A 905 -60.03 -43.22 -4.87
N ASN A 906 -60.35 -42.16 -4.11
CA ASN A 906 -60.92 -40.85 -4.44
C ASN A 906 -60.59 -39.80 -3.34
N THR A 907 -60.95 -38.53 -3.59
CA THR A 907 -61.34 -37.41 -2.67
C THR A 907 -61.15 -37.56 -1.15
N ASP A 908 -60.68 -36.54 -0.41
CA ASP A 908 -61.17 -35.13 -0.45
C ASP A 908 -60.11 -34.02 -0.66
N THR A 909 -60.59 -32.79 -0.83
CA THR A 909 -59.80 -31.56 -1.04
C THR A 909 -60.41 -30.37 -0.30
N ILE A 910 -59.56 -29.58 0.37
CA ILE A 910 -59.67 -28.11 0.59
C ILE A 910 -58.34 -27.67 1.27
N GLY A 911 -57.86 -26.44 1.01
CA GLY A 911 -56.75 -25.86 1.78
C GLY A 911 -55.51 -25.37 1.00
N ALA A 912 -55.64 -24.90 -0.24
CA ALA A 912 -54.55 -24.18 -0.90
C ALA A 912 -54.39 -22.77 -0.30
N THR A 913 -53.21 -22.47 0.24
CA THR A 913 -52.76 -21.11 0.59
C THR A 913 -51.40 -20.87 -0.06
N GLY A 914 -51.18 -19.65 -0.59
CA GLY A 914 -50.00 -19.34 -1.40
C GLY A 914 -49.18 -18.21 -0.80
N GLU A 915 -48.06 -18.55 -0.15
CA GLU A 915 -47.16 -17.57 0.50
C GLU A 915 -45.83 -17.38 -0.24
N GLU A 916 -45.43 -18.31 -1.11
CA GLU A 916 -44.17 -18.26 -1.88
C GLU A 916 -43.93 -16.95 -2.67
N PRO A 917 -44.92 -16.32 -3.36
CA PRO A 917 -44.66 -15.09 -4.10
C PRO A 917 -44.45 -13.85 -3.23
N LEU A 918 -44.85 -13.87 -1.95
CA LEU A 918 -44.66 -12.76 -1.01
C LEU A 918 -43.23 -12.76 -0.44
N GLN A 919 -42.74 -13.92 0.02
CA GLN A 919 -41.42 -14.01 0.65
C GLN A 919 -40.27 -13.61 -0.28
N MET A 920 -40.37 -13.90 -1.59
CA MET A 920 -39.39 -13.42 -2.58
C MET A 920 -39.44 -11.90 -2.77
N HIS A 921 -40.62 -11.29 -2.73
CA HIS A 921 -40.77 -9.85 -2.91
C HIS A 921 -40.19 -9.07 -1.72
N ASP A 922 -40.51 -9.50 -0.49
CA ASP A 922 -39.97 -8.90 0.73
C ASP A 922 -38.46 -9.06 0.86
N SER A 923 -37.91 -10.22 0.47
CA SER A 923 -36.45 -10.46 0.48
C SER A 923 -35.71 -9.54 -0.50
N ALA A 924 -36.22 -9.39 -1.72
CA ALA A 924 -35.65 -8.46 -2.71
C ALA A 924 -35.76 -6.99 -2.26
N LEU A 925 -36.87 -6.62 -1.61
CA LEU A 925 -37.10 -5.27 -1.08
C LEU A 925 -36.20 -4.98 0.13
N ALA A 926 -35.95 -5.96 1.00
CA ALA A 926 -35.00 -5.88 2.11
C ALA A 926 -33.56 -5.68 1.60
N LEU A 927 -33.12 -6.48 0.61
CA LEU A 927 -31.81 -6.32 -0.05
C LEU A 927 -31.66 -4.92 -0.69
N GLN A 928 -32.72 -4.39 -1.30
CA GLN A 928 -32.73 -3.04 -1.88
C GLN A 928 -32.60 -1.94 -0.80
N GLN A 929 -33.28 -2.08 0.35
CA GLN A 929 -33.17 -1.16 1.48
C GLN A 929 -31.79 -1.21 2.14
N PHE A 930 -31.25 -2.41 2.35
CA PHE A 930 -29.90 -2.63 2.88
C PHE A 930 -28.83 -1.97 1.99
N THR A 931 -28.89 -2.23 0.68
CA THR A 931 -28.04 -1.61 -0.35
C THR A 931 -28.09 -0.08 -0.33
N LYS A 932 -29.30 0.49 -0.21
CA LYS A 932 -29.52 1.94 -0.11
C LYS A 932 -28.94 2.53 1.19
N THR A 933 -28.93 1.75 2.27
CA THR A 933 -28.38 2.16 3.57
C THR A 933 -26.85 2.17 3.55
N LEU A 934 -26.20 1.09 3.10
CA LEU A 934 -24.74 1.01 2.93
C LEU A 934 -24.21 2.16 2.05
N SER A 935 -24.81 2.35 0.88
CA SER A 935 -24.41 3.42 -0.04
C SER A 935 -24.69 4.84 0.47
N SER A 936 -25.49 5.01 1.53
CA SER A 936 -25.71 6.32 2.16
C SER A 936 -24.65 6.68 3.22
N ARG A 937 -24.10 5.69 3.96
CA ARG A 937 -23.00 5.91 4.91
C ARG A 937 -21.75 6.45 4.18
N VAL A 938 -21.29 5.73 3.14
CA VAL A 938 -20.06 6.04 2.38
C VAL A 938 -20.08 7.41 1.68
N VAL A 939 -21.26 7.99 1.44
CA VAL A 939 -21.39 9.33 0.86
C VAL A 939 -21.12 10.46 1.88
N HIS A 940 -21.31 10.21 3.18
CA HIS A 940 -21.18 11.25 4.20
C HIS A 940 -19.75 11.50 4.71
N GLU A 941 -18.83 10.56 4.52
CA GLU A 941 -17.41 10.74 4.85
C GLU A 941 -16.62 11.48 3.75
N GLY A 942 -17.18 11.57 2.53
CA GLY A 942 -16.51 12.14 1.36
C GLY A 942 -16.46 13.67 1.28
N ASP A 943 -17.26 14.39 2.07
CA ASP A 943 -17.29 15.87 2.11
C ASP A 943 -16.35 16.40 3.22
N SER A 944 -15.05 16.26 3.00
CA SER A 944 -13.99 16.68 3.93
C SER A 944 -13.77 18.20 3.97
N ASN A 945 -14.79 18.95 4.40
CA ASN A 945 -14.63 20.36 4.77
C ASN A 945 -15.50 20.75 5.99
N ARG A 946 -15.06 20.31 7.17
CA ARG A 946 -15.49 20.84 8.47
C ARG A 946 -14.25 21.23 9.29
N PRO A 947 -14.27 22.33 10.05
CA PRO A 947 -13.23 22.62 11.04
C PRO A 947 -13.27 21.57 12.16
N ALA A 948 -12.14 21.40 12.87
CA ALA A 948 -12.01 20.41 13.94
C ALA A 948 -13.09 20.62 15.03
N GLY A 949 -13.94 19.60 15.22
CA GLY A 949 -15.08 19.68 16.14
C GLY A 949 -15.88 18.38 16.22
N THR A 950 -15.61 17.60 17.27
CA THR A 950 -16.48 16.54 17.83
C THR A 950 -17.11 15.53 16.85
N THR A 951 -16.42 14.41 16.60
CA THR A 951 -17.08 13.11 16.44
C THR A 951 -17.33 12.52 17.84
N SER A 952 -18.55 11.99 18.05
CA SER A 952 -19.04 11.64 19.39
C SER A 952 -18.72 10.18 19.75
N TRP A 953 -17.72 9.96 20.60
CA TRP A 953 -17.55 8.69 21.31
C TRP A 953 -18.76 8.46 22.24
N TYR A 954 -19.47 7.35 22.05
CA TYR A 954 -20.68 7.03 22.82
C TYR A 954 -20.31 6.61 24.26
N ARG A 955 -20.53 7.51 25.21
CA ARG A 955 -20.13 7.35 26.61
C ARG A 955 -21.25 6.72 27.44
N TYR A 956 -21.30 5.39 27.52
CA TYR A 956 -22.05 4.73 28.60
C TYR A 956 -21.27 4.90 29.91
N GLY A 957 -21.64 5.91 30.70
CA GLY A 957 -20.97 6.23 31.94
C GLY A 957 -21.46 5.37 33.10
N ASN A 958 -20.56 4.62 33.73
CA ASN A 958 -20.81 4.14 35.09
C ASN A 958 -20.80 5.33 36.06
N ARG A 959 -21.75 5.39 36.99
CA ARG A 959 -21.86 6.47 37.98
C ARG A 959 -21.01 6.14 39.19
N ASN A 960 -20.12 7.06 39.58
CA ASN A 960 -20.03 7.43 40.99
C ASN A 960 -19.49 8.84 41.21
N SER A 961 -19.59 9.32 42.45
CA SER A 961 -19.55 10.75 42.78
C SER A 961 -18.25 11.21 43.43
N HIS A 962 -17.82 12.44 43.13
CA HIS A 962 -17.55 13.54 44.08
C HIS A 962 -17.10 14.79 43.26
N ARG A 963 -17.80 15.93 43.25
CA ARG A 963 -18.07 16.94 44.30
C ARG A 963 -17.08 18.13 44.28
N SER A 964 -17.26 18.97 43.26
CA SER A 964 -17.11 20.44 43.24
C SER A 964 -16.02 21.12 44.08
N ARG A 965 -15.13 21.85 43.40
CA ARG A 965 -14.63 23.16 43.87
C ARG A 965 -14.43 24.12 42.69
N LYS A 966 -14.75 25.40 42.89
CA LYS A 966 -14.54 26.51 41.92
C LYS A 966 -13.46 27.45 42.45
N THR A 967 -12.56 27.86 41.57
CA THR A 967 -11.79 29.13 41.54
C THR A 967 -11.19 29.18 40.13
N SER A 968 -11.70 30.00 39.20
CA SER A 968 -11.64 31.48 39.10
C SER A 968 -10.36 31.97 38.42
N ASP A 969 -10.53 33.01 37.62
CA ASP A 969 -9.56 33.56 36.68
C ASP A 969 -8.27 34.09 37.36
N ASP A 970 -7.14 34.00 36.68
CA ASP A 970 -6.59 35.19 36.00
C ASP A 970 -5.49 34.82 35.00
N GLY A 971 -5.19 35.71 34.05
CA GLY A 971 -4.14 35.52 33.04
C GLY A 971 -3.11 36.64 33.05
N PHE A 972 -1.86 36.34 32.69
CA PHE A 972 -0.87 37.40 32.45
C PHE A 972 0.15 37.06 31.36
N THR A 973 0.77 38.09 30.76
CA THR A 973 1.68 37.97 29.62
C THR A 973 3.01 38.70 29.83
N SER A 974 4.14 37.98 29.73
CA SER A 974 5.49 38.48 29.35
C SER A 974 6.46 37.29 29.29
N ARG A 975 7.43 37.09 28.38
CA ARG A 975 8.18 37.92 27.39
C ARG A 975 9.58 38.39 27.90
N ARG A 976 10.64 37.89 27.22
CA ARG A 976 12.09 38.26 27.19
C ARG A 976 13.10 37.45 28.02
N SER A 977 14.15 36.99 27.32
CA SER A 977 15.60 37.01 27.65
C SER A 977 16.12 36.19 28.85
N GLY A 978 17.30 35.56 28.83
CA GLY A 978 18.25 35.32 27.73
C GLY A 978 19.72 35.15 28.19
N ASN A 979 20.56 34.62 27.30
CA ASN A 979 22.04 34.57 27.33
C ASN A 979 22.80 33.54 28.22
N ASN A 980 23.97 33.17 27.69
CA ASN A 980 25.12 32.39 28.22
C ASN A 980 24.91 30.86 28.35
N SER A 981 25.72 29.92 27.79
CA SER A 981 27.12 29.85 27.26
C SER A 981 28.24 29.51 28.26
N VAL A 982 28.73 28.26 28.23
CA VAL A 982 30.11 27.81 28.55
C VAL A 982 30.42 26.56 27.68
N GLU A 983 31.69 26.32 27.35
CA GLU A 983 32.24 25.13 26.64
C GLU A 983 32.22 23.86 27.52
N GLY A 984 32.58 22.63 27.09
CA GLY A 984 33.01 22.07 25.80
C GLY A 984 33.69 20.70 26.01
N GLY A 985 34.07 19.99 24.93
CA GLY A 985 34.85 18.73 25.06
C GLY A 985 34.72 17.77 23.88
N GLN A 986 35.72 17.76 22.98
CA GLN A 986 35.87 16.77 21.91
C GLN A 986 36.91 15.71 22.29
N TRP A 987 36.73 14.45 21.88
CA TRP A 987 37.83 13.50 21.70
C TRP A 987 37.65 12.70 20.39
N TYR A 988 38.66 12.75 19.53
CA TYR A 988 38.82 11.99 18.28
C TYR A 988 40.31 11.66 18.13
N PRO A 989 40.72 10.43 17.80
CA PRO A 989 42.07 10.14 17.35
C PRO A 989 42.18 10.30 15.82
N ASN A 990 43.27 10.91 15.34
CA ASN A 990 43.57 11.15 13.93
C ASN A 990 44.89 10.46 13.54
N HIS A 991 44.99 9.93 12.32
CA HIS A 991 46.19 9.84 11.47
C HIS A 991 45.70 9.45 10.05
N HIS A 992 45.92 10.21 8.95
CA HIS A 992 47.17 10.61 8.27
C HIS A 992 48.04 9.39 7.83
N ASP A 993 48.45 9.23 6.55
CA ASP A 993 48.28 10.10 5.36
C ASP A 993 48.57 9.35 4.01
N ASN A 994 48.57 10.10 2.89
CA ASN A 994 49.15 9.81 1.55
C ASN A 994 48.38 9.00 0.47
N ARG A 995 47.57 9.75 -0.29
CA ARG A 995 47.71 10.02 -1.75
C ARG A 995 48.10 8.93 -2.80
N ALA A 996 47.33 9.00 -3.90
CA ALA A 996 47.74 8.96 -5.33
C ALA A 996 47.75 7.63 -6.13
N ALA A 997 46.60 7.38 -6.78
CA ALA A 997 46.38 6.91 -8.14
C ALA A 997 47.50 6.21 -8.96
N ALA A 998 47.19 5.00 -9.44
CA ALA A 998 47.66 4.44 -10.71
C ALA A 998 46.59 3.52 -11.33
N THR A 999 46.64 3.32 -12.66
CA THR A 999 45.69 2.51 -13.45
C THR A 999 46.13 1.07 -13.65
N SER A 1000 45.20 0.10 -13.64
CA SER A 1000 44.99 -0.92 -14.72
C SER A 1000 44.09 -2.07 -14.21
N GLY A 1001 43.48 -2.82 -15.13
CA GLY A 1001 42.38 -3.75 -14.83
C GLY A 1001 42.70 -5.24 -14.98
N ALA A 1002 42.00 -6.04 -14.18
CA ALA A 1002 41.71 -7.48 -14.31
C ALA A 1002 40.58 -7.80 -13.32
N SER A 1003 39.76 -8.85 -13.45
CA SER A 1003 39.26 -9.60 -14.61
C SER A 1003 37.89 -10.20 -14.21
N GLU A 1004 37.03 -10.61 -15.15
CA GLU A 1004 35.64 -10.99 -14.82
C GLU A 1004 35.46 -12.30 -14.04
N GLU A 1005 36.50 -13.11 -13.85
CA GLU A 1005 36.38 -14.46 -13.28
C GLU A 1005 36.25 -14.52 -11.74
N GLU A 1006 36.67 -13.50 -11.00
CA GLU A 1006 36.64 -13.56 -9.52
C GLU A 1006 35.25 -13.38 -8.90
N ARG A 1007 34.26 -12.86 -9.63
CA ARG A 1007 32.90 -12.62 -9.10
C ARG A 1007 32.04 -13.88 -8.91
N ASN A 1008 32.43 -15.02 -9.47
CA ASN A 1008 31.58 -16.22 -9.57
C ASN A 1008 31.85 -17.31 -8.49
N LYS A 1009 32.45 -16.98 -7.33
CA LYS A 1009 32.80 -17.97 -6.29
C LYS A 1009 32.07 -17.89 -4.95
N TYR A 1010 31.21 -16.89 -4.73
CA TYR A 1010 30.48 -16.73 -3.47
C TYR A 1010 28.97 -16.53 -3.68
N PHE A 1011 28.29 -17.59 -4.11
CA PHE A 1011 26.82 -17.69 -4.09
C PHE A 1011 26.38 -19.16 -3.89
N VAL A 1012 26.63 -19.70 -2.70
CA VAL A 1012 25.96 -20.91 -2.18
C VAL A 1012 25.69 -20.72 -0.68
N LEU A 1013 24.55 -20.10 -0.38
CA LEU A 1013 23.62 -20.39 0.72
C LEU A 1013 22.40 -19.47 0.56
#